data_AF-A0A9W8B7L5-F1
#
_entry.id   AF-A0A9W8B7L5-F1
#
_cell.length_a   1.000
_cell.length_b   1.000
_cell.length_c   1.000
_cell.angle_alpha   90.00
_cell.angle_beta   90.00
_cell.angle_gamma   90.00
#
_symmetry.space_group_name_H-M   'P 1'
#
loop_
_entity.id
_entity.type
_entity.pdbx_description
1 polymer ?
#
loop_
_entity_poly.entity_id
_entity_poly.type
_entity_poly.pdbx_seq_one_letter_code
_entity_poly.pdbx_strand_id
1 'polypeptide(L)'
;MALVGLFQEVACKASARRFQFPAIRLDMAAAKPLFFGSQRALPTCQLSTATAKPPPTSASTKHNDVFNAFIPTQAALDPNSAYQAAVAQRKGAKAMHPLDNMTVAIKDNICTQRYRTTCCSPLLKNFSSPFDATVVTLLQDAGAWIAGKTNMDEFGMGPFGPTINPAPFFPLGTQDQRLSGTVANGPHLSAGGSSGGSAASVAAALCSAALGTDTGGSVRLPASYCGVIGFKPTYGRISRWGVVAYANSLDTVGILASDIPTVKRVYDTLNRHDPLDSTNMPEAIRQPLAHSAHVRTEAAIRRSKWSASNLQGCRVGIPAEYHVNELSDTVVKAWQRAASHLEALGAIIVPISCPHTRYALSAYYILAPAEASSNLARYDGIRYGAPADPATPSHTLYGATRTQGFGPEVHRRILLGTYVLTSTAYDDYFVQAQKVRRLVQQDFDRAFYLPNLLHMSGQVPSSPASSDDHPQVDVILTPTAISHAPSLDKVRASTPSSNATAPMADYVNDVMTVPASLAGIPAVSVPFSRVPSAFQDELGGFLDLPVGMQLLAQYGDDETLLRVAEALVPSSASAAPISAGSFGSGLHPIGSASGIGRGTPTHALGSGPANLMASLGSGGSNSNTTAMNTLPIGSSSGGLNQMDAAGLRFMLGSPAPGTSSNAGPANPLNNNALLQSLTGGGSQSATSLGGSTAFAGGPNTTGGLQTALNLANAHAANPAAYPQRLANSEESIYSLVMELYNPPNREQVLSELSKKRDQFEDLALVLWNSYGVMAIILQEIISVYPLLHSSALSVQASNRVCNALALLQLVAAHPDTRLSLIHANIPQYLYPFLSTTSKSKPYDNLRLTSLGVIGAIVKNDSPEIIHFFLQTEFLPLCLKIMEIGSELCKVVATFIFHKILSDDGGLMFMTDHPHRFYIVQLVLSNMIDQLVEATSPRLLKIIVRCYLRLADDRRAREELRQHLPEPLRNTTFFNVSDDPTLKRYFAQLLLKLSDNVASS
;
A
#
# COMPACT_ATOMS: atom_id res chain seq x y z
N MET A 1 4.84 -3.13 12.36
CA MET A 1 6.08 -3.33 13.15
C MET A 1 7.10 -2.19 13.05
N ALA A 2 7.13 -1.32 12.01
CA ALA A 2 8.17 -0.28 11.90
C ALA A 2 7.99 0.99 12.76
N LEU A 3 6.76 1.42 13.09
CA LEU A 3 6.52 2.74 13.70
C LEU A 3 6.68 2.82 15.23
N VAL A 4 6.55 1.72 15.97
CA VAL A 4 6.52 1.73 17.45
C VAL A 4 7.94 1.60 18.05
N GLY A 5 8.83 0.84 17.40
CA GLY A 5 10.22 0.69 17.85
C GLY A 5 11.02 2.00 17.82
N LEU A 6 10.77 2.87 16.82
CA LEU A 6 11.49 4.15 16.68
C LEU A 6 11.21 5.12 17.84
N PHE A 7 10.00 5.11 18.43
CA PHE A 7 9.64 6.04 19.50
C PHE A 7 10.28 5.67 20.85
N GLN A 8 10.51 4.39 21.14
CA GLN A 8 11.17 3.98 22.38
C GLN A 8 12.69 4.22 22.35
N GLU A 9 13.36 4.06 21.20
CA GLU A 9 14.82 4.25 21.13
C GLU A 9 15.25 5.73 21.20
N VAL A 10 14.44 6.64 20.66
CA VAL A 10 14.69 8.09 20.71
C VAL A 10 14.44 8.65 22.12
N ALA A 11 13.39 8.19 22.81
CA ALA A 11 13.09 8.65 24.17
C ALA A 11 14.14 8.21 25.21
N CYS A 12 14.70 7.00 25.08
CA CYS A 12 15.61 6.44 26.08
C CYS A 12 17.03 7.06 26.00
N LYS A 13 17.48 7.49 24.82
CA LYS A 13 18.82 8.10 24.62
C LYS A 13 18.90 9.58 25.04
N ALA A 14 17.79 10.22 25.38
CA ALA A 14 17.73 11.65 25.73
C ALA A 14 17.85 11.99 27.24
N SER A 15 17.73 11.00 28.14
CA SER A 15 17.55 11.27 29.58
C SER A 15 18.83 11.18 30.45
N ALA A 16 19.99 10.86 29.86
CA ALA A 16 21.21 10.57 30.62
C ALA A 16 22.46 11.29 30.11
N ARG A 17 22.56 12.61 30.39
CA ARG A 17 23.84 13.34 30.52
C ARG A 17 23.64 14.70 31.22
N ARG A 18 23.83 14.72 32.54
CA ARG A 18 24.17 15.97 33.27
C ARG A 18 25.61 16.35 32.91
N PHE A 19 25.83 17.52 32.34
CA PHE A 19 27.14 18.20 32.39
C PHE A 19 26.95 19.71 32.57
N GLN A 20 27.85 20.31 33.34
CA GLN A 20 27.75 21.70 33.81
C GLN A 20 28.13 22.70 32.72
N PHE A 21 27.49 23.86 32.73
CA PHE A 21 27.94 25.03 31.96
C PHE A 21 29.17 25.69 32.64
N PRO A 22 30.25 25.95 31.89
CA PRO A 22 31.06 27.15 32.08
C PRO A 22 30.53 28.27 31.18
N ALA A 23 30.31 29.45 31.75
CA ALA A 23 29.93 30.63 30.96
C ALA A 23 31.16 31.16 30.19
N ILE A 24 31.07 31.23 28.86
CA ILE A 24 32.04 31.94 28.01
C ILE A 24 31.26 32.92 27.14
N ARG A 25 31.52 34.22 27.35
CA ARG A 25 31.14 35.28 26.40
C ARG A 25 31.98 35.12 25.13
N LEU A 26 31.36 35.28 23.97
CA LEU A 26 32.06 35.58 22.71
C LEU A 26 31.35 36.73 21.99
N ASP A 27 32.15 37.67 21.49
CA ASP A 27 31.71 38.98 21.00
C ASP A 27 30.95 38.95 19.67
N MET A 28 30.02 39.87 19.53
CA MET A 28 29.54 40.33 18.22
C MET A 28 30.55 41.31 17.60
N ALA A 29 31.39 40.85 16.67
CA ALA A 29 32.03 41.73 15.70
C ALA A 29 32.54 41.01 14.44
N ALA A 30 32.33 41.67 13.29
CA ALA A 30 33.07 41.52 12.03
C ALA A 30 33.02 40.17 11.26
N ALA A 31 32.08 40.08 10.31
CA ALA A 31 32.32 39.43 9.02
C ALA A 31 31.69 40.29 7.90
N LYS A 32 32.52 40.88 7.03
CA LYS A 32 32.07 41.64 5.85
C LYS A 32 31.84 40.68 4.66
N PRO A 33 30.81 40.89 3.83
CA PRO A 33 30.66 40.13 2.59
C PRO A 33 31.67 40.61 1.54
N LEU A 34 32.48 39.67 1.03
CA LEU A 34 33.21 39.82 -0.22
C LEU A 34 32.44 39.06 -1.30
N PHE A 35 31.95 39.78 -2.32
CA PHE A 35 32.06 39.47 -3.76
C PHE A 35 31.11 40.37 -4.56
N PHE A 36 31.67 41.45 -5.10
CA PHE A 36 31.08 42.19 -6.23
C PHE A 36 31.55 41.52 -7.53
N GLY A 37 30.64 41.26 -8.46
CA GLY A 37 30.95 40.54 -9.70
C GLY A 37 29.93 40.76 -10.82
N SER A 38 29.98 41.93 -11.46
CA SER A 38 29.38 42.22 -12.77
C SER A 38 27.87 41.90 -12.95
N GLN A 39 27.00 42.81 -12.47
CA GLN A 39 25.72 43.00 -13.15
C GLN A 39 25.99 43.63 -14.53
N ARG A 40 25.93 42.83 -15.60
CA ARG A 40 25.73 43.37 -16.95
C ARG A 40 24.25 43.71 -17.11
N ALA A 41 23.96 44.96 -17.49
CA ALA A 41 22.60 45.40 -17.77
C ALA A 41 22.00 44.55 -18.90
N LEU A 42 20.91 43.83 -18.60
CA LEU A 42 20.05 43.24 -19.62
C LEU A 42 19.27 44.37 -20.30
N PRO A 43 19.06 44.32 -21.62
CA PRO A 43 18.39 45.39 -22.34
C PRO A 43 16.94 45.54 -21.86
N THR A 44 16.58 46.78 -21.54
CA THR A 44 15.23 47.19 -21.18
C THR A 44 14.27 47.01 -22.35
N CYS A 45 13.67 45.82 -22.46
CA CYS A 45 12.49 45.65 -23.28
C CYS A 45 11.36 46.47 -22.63
N GLN A 46 11.04 47.63 -23.23
CA GLN A 46 9.94 48.50 -22.80
C GLN A 46 8.58 47.86 -23.10
N LEU A 47 8.23 46.82 -22.34
CA LEU A 47 6.84 46.43 -22.17
C LEU A 47 6.19 47.44 -21.21
N SER A 48 5.22 48.17 -21.77
CA SER A 48 4.42 49.17 -21.08
C SER A 48 4.00 48.73 -19.68
N THR A 49 4.07 49.64 -18.70
CA THR A 49 3.59 49.46 -17.32
C THR A 49 2.06 49.43 -17.24
N ALA A 50 1.43 48.58 -18.04
CA ALA A 50 0.04 48.21 -17.88
C ALA A 50 -0.06 47.35 -16.62
N THR A 51 -0.62 47.92 -15.55
CA THR A 51 -0.97 47.19 -14.34
C THR A 51 -1.91 46.05 -14.72
N ALA A 52 -1.39 44.81 -14.72
CA ALA A 52 -2.19 43.61 -14.92
C ALA A 52 -3.20 43.50 -13.77
N LYS A 53 -4.42 43.99 -14.02
CA LYS A 53 -5.56 43.82 -13.12
C LYS A 53 -5.82 42.31 -13.02
N PRO A 54 -6.01 41.74 -11.82
CA PRO A 54 -6.49 40.36 -11.73
C PRO A 54 -7.82 40.26 -12.51
N PRO A 55 -8.14 39.09 -13.11
CA PRO A 55 -9.40 38.91 -13.80
C PRO A 55 -10.55 39.24 -12.83
N PRO A 56 -11.58 39.99 -13.26
CA PRO A 56 -12.69 40.31 -12.39
C PRO A 56 -13.36 39.00 -11.94
N THR A 57 -13.68 38.90 -10.65
CA THR A 57 -14.27 37.69 -10.05
C THR A 57 -15.57 37.26 -10.74
N SER A 58 -16.31 38.19 -11.35
CA SER A 58 -17.50 37.91 -12.17
C SER A 58 -17.21 37.13 -13.46
N ALA A 59 -15.99 37.19 -13.99
CA ALA A 59 -15.55 36.37 -15.12
C ALA A 59 -15.08 34.99 -14.65
N SER A 60 -14.31 34.90 -13.56
CA SER A 60 -13.80 33.61 -13.07
C SER A 60 -14.91 32.69 -12.55
N THR A 61 -15.97 33.20 -11.91
CA THR A 61 -17.13 32.37 -11.53
C THR A 61 -17.81 31.78 -12.78
N LYS A 62 -18.13 32.63 -13.78
CA LYS A 62 -18.78 32.20 -15.02
C LYS A 62 -18.00 31.15 -15.82
N HIS A 63 -16.67 31.17 -15.76
CA HIS A 63 -15.83 30.18 -16.43
C HIS A 63 -15.62 28.92 -15.57
N ASN A 64 -15.66 29.04 -14.24
CA ASN A 64 -15.64 27.86 -13.37
C ASN A 64 -16.89 26.99 -13.52
N ASP A 65 -18.05 27.62 -13.73
CA ASP A 65 -19.32 26.91 -14.00
C ASP A 65 -19.26 26.05 -15.29
N VAL A 66 -18.34 26.37 -16.22
CA VAL A 66 -18.10 25.61 -17.45
C VAL A 66 -17.05 24.50 -17.25
N PHE A 67 -15.92 24.78 -16.60
CA PHE A 67 -14.80 23.83 -16.52
C PHE A 67 -14.78 22.96 -15.25
N ASN A 68 -15.48 23.37 -14.19
CA ASN A 68 -15.45 22.70 -12.88
C ASN A 68 -14.01 22.57 -12.33
N ALA A 69 -13.20 23.63 -12.48
CA ALA A 69 -11.78 23.65 -12.15
C ALA A 69 -11.50 23.96 -10.66
N PHE A 70 -12.37 24.71 -10.01
CA PHE A 70 -12.34 25.06 -8.58
C PHE A 70 -13.53 24.46 -7.85
N ILE A 71 -13.29 24.07 -6.59
CA ILE A 71 -14.36 23.59 -5.70
C ILE A 71 -15.22 24.78 -5.25
N PRO A 72 -16.55 24.71 -5.31
CA PRO A 72 -17.44 25.77 -4.85
C PRO A 72 -17.22 26.13 -3.37
N THR A 73 -16.80 27.36 -3.09
CA THR A 73 -16.52 27.85 -1.73
C THR A 73 -17.78 28.33 -1.03
N GLN A 74 -18.15 27.71 0.10
CA GLN A 74 -19.18 28.25 1.01
C GLN A 74 -18.61 29.36 1.92
N ALA A 75 -18.74 30.63 1.49
CA ALA A 75 -18.52 31.86 2.29
C ALA A 75 -17.10 32.06 2.88
N ALA A 76 -16.69 33.25 3.35
CA ALA A 76 -17.01 34.62 2.91
C ALA A 76 -15.89 35.57 3.34
N LEU A 77 -15.07 36.01 2.38
CA LEU A 77 -14.31 37.27 2.41
C LEU A 77 -14.28 37.73 0.96
N ASP A 78 -14.69 38.96 0.66
CA ASP A 78 -14.57 39.49 -0.70
C ASP A 78 -13.10 39.40 -1.13
N PRO A 79 -12.74 38.51 -2.10
CA PRO A 79 -11.36 38.28 -2.46
C PRO A 79 -10.71 39.55 -3.01
N ASN A 80 -11.52 40.45 -3.59
CA ASN A 80 -11.09 41.69 -4.19
C ASN A 80 -10.64 42.71 -3.13
N SER A 81 -11.41 42.91 -2.06
CA SER A 81 -11.04 43.79 -0.94
C SER A 81 -9.74 43.34 -0.26
N ALA A 82 -9.59 42.06 0.05
CA ALA A 82 -8.41 41.52 0.72
C ALA A 82 -7.16 41.55 -0.19
N TYR A 83 -7.31 41.27 -1.49
CA TYR A 83 -6.24 41.41 -2.49
C TYR A 83 -5.83 42.88 -2.63
N GLN A 84 -6.79 43.79 -2.80
CA GLN A 84 -6.49 45.21 -2.96
C GLN A 84 -5.89 45.82 -1.69
N ALA A 85 -6.27 45.37 -0.49
CA ALA A 85 -5.63 45.77 0.76
C ALA A 85 -4.16 45.30 0.82
N ALA A 86 -3.87 44.03 0.48
CA ALA A 86 -2.51 43.51 0.45
C ALA A 86 -1.63 44.22 -0.60
N VAL A 87 -2.16 44.45 -1.80
CA VAL A 87 -1.47 45.21 -2.87
C VAL A 87 -1.29 46.68 -2.47
N ALA A 88 -2.25 47.30 -1.80
CA ALA A 88 -2.14 48.69 -1.32
C ALA A 88 -1.07 48.84 -0.23
N GLN A 89 -0.98 47.90 0.71
CA GLN A 89 0.10 47.87 1.71
C GLN A 89 1.49 47.71 1.07
N ARG A 90 1.60 46.93 -0.02
CA ARG A 90 2.87 46.72 -0.74
C ARG A 90 3.31 47.90 -1.62
N LYS A 91 2.43 48.84 -1.98
CA LYS A 91 2.79 50.04 -2.76
C LYS A 91 3.80 50.99 -2.07
N GLY A 92 4.12 50.76 -0.80
CA GLY A 92 5.18 51.47 -0.06
C GLY A 92 6.47 50.67 0.17
N ALA A 93 6.56 49.40 -0.29
CA ALA A 93 7.72 48.55 -0.06
C ALA A 93 8.88 48.89 -1.02
N LYS A 94 10.12 48.91 -0.51
CA LYS A 94 11.32 49.26 -1.31
C LYS A 94 11.83 48.16 -2.26
N ALA A 95 11.30 46.94 -2.14
CA ALA A 95 11.66 45.80 -3.01
C ALA A 95 10.43 44.90 -3.20
N MET A 96 10.26 44.37 -4.41
CA MET A 96 9.23 43.41 -4.76
C MET A 96 9.64 42.00 -4.30
N HIS A 97 8.68 41.19 -3.85
CA HIS A 97 8.88 39.76 -3.57
C HIS A 97 8.92 38.94 -4.89
N PRO A 98 9.52 37.73 -4.90
CA PRO A 98 9.74 36.96 -6.14
C PRO A 98 8.48 36.60 -6.94
N LEU A 99 7.33 36.48 -6.28
CA LEU A 99 6.04 36.10 -6.87
C LEU A 99 4.96 37.19 -6.70
N ASP A 100 5.34 38.45 -6.47
CA ASP A 100 4.38 39.55 -6.44
C ASP A 100 3.58 39.63 -7.76
N ASN A 101 2.27 39.89 -7.62
CA ASN A 101 1.25 39.86 -8.68
C ASN A 101 0.97 38.47 -9.29
N MET A 102 1.60 37.38 -8.82
CA MET A 102 1.27 36.04 -9.29
C MET A 102 0.03 35.49 -8.57
N THR A 103 -0.94 34.97 -9.34
CA THR A 103 -2.07 34.20 -8.79
C THR A 103 -1.78 32.71 -8.87
N VAL A 104 -1.88 32.00 -7.74
CA VAL A 104 -1.59 30.57 -7.65
C VAL A 104 -2.81 29.80 -7.16
N ALA A 105 -3.25 28.82 -7.94
CA ALA A 105 -4.32 27.91 -7.56
C ALA A 105 -3.74 26.68 -6.82
N ILE A 106 -4.45 26.12 -5.84
CA ILE A 106 -3.92 25.08 -4.95
C ILE A 106 -4.81 23.84 -5.02
N LYS A 107 -4.28 22.65 -5.34
CA LYS A 107 -5.05 21.39 -5.34
C LYS A 107 -5.65 21.11 -3.96
N ASP A 108 -6.87 20.59 -3.92
CA ASP A 108 -7.63 20.51 -2.68
C ASP A 108 -7.17 19.44 -1.66
N ASN A 109 -6.16 18.64 -1.99
CA ASN A 109 -5.43 17.82 -1.03
C ASN A 109 -4.22 18.51 -0.39
N ILE A 110 -4.02 19.80 -0.66
CA ILE A 110 -3.02 20.63 0.03
C ILE A 110 -3.76 21.49 1.06
N CYS A 111 -3.37 21.38 2.33
CA CYS A 111 -3.99 22.07 3.44
C CYS A 111 -3.85 23.58 3.34
N THR A 112 -4.96 24.27 3.61
CA THR A 112 -5.02 25.72 3.77
C THR A 112 -5.86 26.09 5.00
N GLN A 113 -5.51 27.14 5.74
CA GLN A 113 -6.38 27.72 6.79
C GLN A 113 -7.53 28.52 6.17
N ARG A 114 -7.23 29.32 5.12
CA ARG A 114 -8.20 30.26 4.51
C ARG A 114 -9.35 29.56 3.78
N TYR A 115 -9.10 28.39 3.21
CA TYR A 115 -10.08 27.62 2.46
C TYR A 115 -10.18 26.20 3.03
N ARG A 116 -11.35 25.56 2.93
CA ARG A 116 -11.51 24.15 3.31
C ARG A 116 -10.57 23.24 2.49
N THR A 117 -10.30 22.05 3.01
CA THR A 117 -9.43 21.05 2.38
C THR A 117 -10.18 19.72 2.37
N THR A 118 -10.95 19.49 1.30
CA THR A 118 -11.92 18.39 1.21
C THR A 118 -11.38 17.16 0.47
N CYS A 119 -10.26 17.28 -0.24
CA CYS A 119 -9.72 16.23 -1.11
C CYS A 119 -10.76 15.69 -2.13
N CYS A 120 -11.74 16.51 -2.49
CA CYS A 120 -12.96 16.14 -3.23
C CYS A 120 -13.77 14.98 -2.65
N SER A 121 -13.66 14.70 -1.35
CA SER A 121 -14.35 13.61 -0.66
C SER A 121 -15.53 14.12 0.20
N PRO A 122 -16.69 13.43 0.20
CA PRO A 122 -17.76 13.67 1.16
C PRO A 122 -17.27 13.67 2.62
N LEU A 123 -16.34 12.78 2.95
CA LEU A 123 -15.77 12.59 4.30
C LEU A 123 -15.12 13.85 4.87
N LEU A 124 -14.52 14.70 4.02
CA LEU A 124 -13.82 15.93 4.40
C LEU A 124 -14.50 17.21 3.88
N LYS A 125 -15.74 17.12 3.36
CA LYS A 125 -16.50 18.24 2.77
C LYS A 125 -16.54 19.53 3.63
N ASN A 126 -16.53 19.36 4.96
CA ASN A 126 -16.57 20.46 5.93
C ASN A 126 -15.24 20.69 6.68
N PHE A 127 -14.15 20.04 6.28
CA PHE A 127 -12.86 20.14 6.97
C PHE A 127 -12.16 21.49 6.70
N SER A 128 -11.94 22.26 7.76
CA SER A 128 -11.04 23.41 7.78
C SER A 128 -9.73 22.99 8.44
N SER A 129 -8.59 23.21 7.75
CA SER A 129 -7.28 22.87 8.33
C SER A 129 -6.91 23.88 9.42
N PRO A 130 -6.36 23.45 10.57
CA PRO A 130 -5.83 24.36 11.59
C PRO A 130 -4.48 24.98 11.19
N PHE A 131 -3.87 24.58 10.07
CA PHE A 131 -2.60 25.11 9.55
C PHE A 131 -2.57 25.15 8.01
N ASP A 132 -1.77 26.05 7.44
CA ASP A 132 -1.43 26.08 6.01
C ASP A 132 -0.29 25.08 5.76
N ALA A 133 -0.28 24.39 4.62
CA ALA A 133 0.85 23.56 4.22
C ALA A 133 2.12 24.40 3.99
N THR A 134 3.32 23.85 4.17
CA THR A 134 4.59 24.60 4.03
C THR A 134 4.70 25.29 2.66
N VAL A 135 4.23 24.62 1.61
CA VAL A 135 4.21 25.16 0.24
C VAL A 135 3.26 26.36 0.08
N VAL A 136 2.19 26.44 0.87
CA VAL A 136 1.24 27.57 0.86
C VAL A 136 1.88 28.77 1.56
N THR A 137 2.48 28.56 2.74
CA THR A 137 3.22 29.60 3.48
C THR A 137 4.34 30.19 2.64
N LEU A 138 5.20 29.36 2.03
CA LEU A 138 6.29 29.81 1.16
C LEU A 138 5.80 30.64 -0.04
N LEU A 139 4.64 30.30 -0.62
CA LEU A 139 4.04 31.10 -1.72
C LEU A 139 3.57 32.47 -1.23
N GLN A 140 2.88 32.51 -0.08
CA GLN A 140 2.36 33.75 0.51
C GLN A 140 3.49 34.70 0.93
N ASP A 141 4.54 34.17 1.56
CA ASP A 141 5.75 34.91 1.98
C ASP A 141 6.55 35.45 0.77
N ALA A 142 6.54 34.71 -0.34
CA ALA A 142 7.09 35.16 -1.61
C ALA A 142 6.16 36.09 -2.41
N GLY A 143 5.03 36.50 -1.84
CA GLY A 143 4.14 37.52 -2.39
C GLY A 143 2.98 37.02 -3.24
N ALA A 144 2.88 35.71 -3.49
CA ALA A 144 1.82 35.15 -4.34
C ALA A 144 0.42 35.24 -3.69
N TRP A 145 -0.61 35.38 -4.52
CA TRP A 145 -2.01 35.35 -4.08
C TRP A 145 -2.64 33.98 -4.36
N ILE A 146 -3.17 33.34 -3.31
CA ILE A 146 -3.89 32.06 -3.44
C ILE A 146 -5.27 32.31 -4.05
N ALA A 147 -5.48 31.81 -5.27
CA ALA A 147 -6.71 32.00 -6.04
C ALA A 147 -7.91 31.21 -5.50
N GLY A 148 -7.65 30.01 -4.97
CA GLY A 148 -8.68 29.10 -4.46
C GLY A 148 -8.23 27.63 -4.50
N LYS A 149 -9.14 26.72 -4.14
CA LYS A 149 -8.89 25.27 -4.12
C LYS A 149 -9.39 24.61 -5.41
N THR A 150 -8.50 23.88 -6.09
CA THR A 150 -8.79 23.24 -7.38
C THR A 150 -9.30 21.82 -7.21
N ASN A 151 -10.22 21.47 -8.11
CA ASN A 151 -10.90 20.18 -8.16
C ASN A 151 -9.94 19.06 -8.58
N MET A 152 -10.25 17.84 -8.17
CA MET A 152 -9.40 16.65 -8.27
C MET A 152 -10.20 15.36 -8.13
N ASP A 153 -9.64 14.24 -8.58
CA ASP A 153 -10.11 12.90 -8.20
C ASP A 153 -10.01 12.71 -6.68
N GLU A 154 -10.96 11.99 -6.09
CA GLU A 154 -11.09 11.83 -4.64
C GLU A 154 -9.80 11.28 -3.99
N PHE A 155 -9.28 11.96 -2.96
CA PHE A 155 -7.99 11.64 -2.32
C PHE A 155 -6.80 11.50 -3.29
N GLY A 156 -6.90 12.02 -4.51
CA GLY A 156 -5.88 11.92 -5.55
C GLY A 156 -5.94 10.62 -6.36
N MET A 157 -6.97 9.80 -6.18
CA MET A 157 -7.08 8.45 -6.72
C MET A 157 -7.94 8.39 -8.00
N GLY A 158 -7.33 8.72 -9.15
CA GLY A 158 -7.97 8.57 -10.46
C GLY A 158 -7.26 9.37 -11.56
N PRO A 159 -7.36 8.96 -12.84
CA PRO A 159 -6.69 9.62 -13.96
C PRO A 159 -7.60 10.55 -14.78
N PHE A 160 -8.85 10.82 -14.38
CA PHE A 160 -9.81 11.54 -15.24
C PHE A 160 -10.62 12.66 -14.58
N GLY A 161 -10.92 12.57 -13.29
CA GLY A 161 -11.59 13.60 -12.51
C GLY A 161 -13.00 14.02 -12.97
N PRO A 162 -13.62 14.98 -12.25
CA PRO A 162 -14.87 15.61 -12.64
C PRO A 162 -14.68 16.89 -13.48
N THR A 163 -13.42 17.28 -13.77
CA THR A 163 -13.05 18.54 -14.41
C THR A 163 -13.03 18.41 -15.93
N ILE A 164 -13.63 19.39 -16.60
CA ILE A 164 -13.72 19.47 -18.06
C ILE A 164 -12.49 20.19 -18.61
N ASN A 165 -11.92 19.64 -19.66
CA ASN A 165 -10.77 20.19 -20.37
C ASN A 165 -11.12 21.53 -21.05
N PRO A 166 -10.37 22.63 -20.84
CA PRO A 166 -10.62 23.91 -21.52
C PRO A 166 -10.24 23.94 -23.01
N ALA A 167 -9.59 22.90 -23.55
CA ALA A 167 -9.20 22.84 -24.94
C ALA A 167 -10.42 22.80 -25.89
N PRO A 168 -10.35 23.46 -27.08
CA PRO A 168 -9.15 23.97 -27.74
C PRO A 168 -9.17 25.49 -27.85
N PHE A 169 -8.77 26.20 -26.79
CA PHE A 169 -8.66 27.66 -26.82
C PHE A 169 -7.20 28.15 -26.94
N PHE A 170 -6.71 28.06 -28.18
CA PHE A 170 -5.61 28.86 -28.75
C PHE A 170 -4.17 28.65 -28.20
N PRO A 171 -3.12 29.06 -28.95
CA PRO A 171 -1.73 28.92 -28.49
C PRO A 171 -1.41 29.78 -27.26
N LEU A 172 -0.30 29.44 -26.61
CA LEU A 172 0.28 30.16 -25.46
C LEU A 172 0.30 31.68 -25.70
N GLY A 173 -0.62 32.41 -25.05
CA GLY A 173 -0.67 33.88 -25.03
C GLY A 173 -1.73 34.57 -25.89
N THR A 174 -2.54 33.88 -26.69
CA THR A 174 -3.58 34.54 -27.53
C THR A 174 -4.97 34.56 -26.89
N GLN A 175 -5.42 35.74 -26.46
CA GLN A 175 -6.80 36.01 -26.03
C GLN A 175 -7.70 36.42 -27.23
N ASP A 176 -8.57 35.53 -27.73
CA ASP A 176 -9.63 35.93 -28.68
C ASP A 176 -10.99 35.28 -28.31
N GLN A 177 -11.84 36.03 -27.62
CA GLN A 177 -13.03 35.59 -26.86
C GLN A 177 -14.18 34.93 -27.66
N ARG A 178 -13.97 34.53 -28.92
CA ARG A 178 -15.03 34.23 -29.91
C ARG A 178 -15.53 32.77 -29.97
N LEU A 179 -15.15 31.89 -29.05
CA LEU A 179 -15.52 30.45 -29.07
C LEU A 179 -16.35 29.94 -27.86
N SER A 180 -16.95 30.84 -27.08
CA SER A 180 -17.85 30.50 -25.96
C SER A 180 -19.04 29.61 -26.36
N GLY A 181 -19.48 29.65 -27.62
CA GLY A 181 -20.58 28.80 -28.13
C GLY A 181 -20.22 27.33 -28.41
N THR A 182 -18.93 26.98 -28.47
CA THR A 182 -18.47 25.64 -28.91
C THR A 182 -18.37 24.65 -27.75
N VAL A 183 -17.89 25.09 -26.58
CA VAL A 183 -17.75 24.22 -25.39
C VAL A 183 -19.11 23.78 -24.85
N ALA A 184 -20.15 24.61 -25.02
CA ALA A 184 -21.51 24.29 -24.60
C ALA A 184 -22.24 23.23 -25.47
N ASN A 185 -21.68 22.87 -26.64
CA ASN A 185 -22.33 22.00 -27.63
C ASN A 185 -21.45 20.82 -28.10
N GLY A 186 -20.28 20.62 -27.50
CA GLY A 186 -19.38 19.49 -27.79
C GLY A 186 -19.32 18.47 -26.63
N PRO A 187 -18.73 17.27 -26.86
CA PRO A 187 -18.52 16.29 -25.81
C PRO A 187 -17.49 16.83 -24.82
N HIS A 188 -17.80 16.71 -23.53
CA HIS A 188 -16.87 17.15 -22.49
C HIS A 188 -15.66 16.23 -22.47
N LEU A 189 -14.46 16.76 -22.71
CA LEU A 189 -13.20 16.01 -22.61
C LEU A 189 -12.64 16.08 -21.18
N SER A 190 -11.92 15.05 -20.77
CA SER A 190 -11.29 15.01 -19.45
C SER A 190 -10.09 15.95 -19.38
N ALA A 191 -9.98 16.72 -18.29
CA ALA A 191 -8.78 17.48 -17.94
C ALA A 191 -7.62 16.59 -17.43
N GLY A 192 -7.80 15.27 -17.39
CA GLY A 192 -6.91 14.32 -16.74
C GLY A 192 -6.99 14.37 -15.22
N GLY A 193 -6.36 13.41 -14.57
CA GLY A 193 -6.36 13.26 -13.12
C GLY A 193 -4.98 12.91 -12.54
N SER A 194 -4.75 13.11 -11.24
CA SER A 194 -5.72 13.65 -10.27
C SER A 194 -5.65 15.17 -10.07
N SER A 195 -4.75 15.91 -10.72
CA SER A 195 -4.67 17.38 -10.64
C SER A 195 -5.45 18.09 -11.78
N GLY A 196 -6.57 17.53 -12.23
CA GLY A 196 -7.35 18.04 -13.36
C GLY A 196 -7.77 19.50 -13.23
N GLY A 197 -8.32 19.90 -12.08
CA GLY A 197 -8.68 21.30 -11.80
C GLY A 197 -7.48 22.24 -11.80
N SER A 198 -6.30 21.76 -11.36
CA SER A 198 -5.06 22.53 -11.37
C SER A 198 -4.59 22.79 -12.81
N ALA A 199 -4.65 21.78 -13.69
CA ALA A 199 -4.30 21.94 -15.10
C ALA A 199 -5.32 22.81 -15.86
N ALA A 200 -6.61 22.56 -15.66
CA ALA A 200 -7.69 23.34 -16.28
C ALA A 200 -7.68 24.81 -15.84
N SER A 201 -7.38 25.11 -14.56
CA SER A 201 -7.30 26.50 -14.10
C SER A 201 -6.17 27.31 -14.76
N VAL A 202 -5.03 26.67 -15.06
CA VAL A 202 -3.94 27.29 -15.83
C VAL A 202 -4.32 27.41 -17.31
N ALA A 203 -4.84 26.34 -17.93
CA ALA A 203 -5.21 26.33 -19.35
C ALA A 203 -6.33 27.33 -19.69
N ALA A 204 -7.29 27.54 -18.78
CA ALA A 204 -8.34 28.54 -18.88
C ALA A 204 -7.90 29.96 -18.41
N ALA A 205 -6.60 30.17 -18.14
CA ALA A 205 -6.03 31.44 -17.65
C ALA A 205 -6.72 32.02 -16.39
N LEU A 206 -7.25 31.16 -15.52
CA LEU A 206 -7.87 31.53 -14.24
C LEU A 206 -6.83 31.81 -13.14
N CYS A 207 -5.61 31.28 -13.31
CA CYS A 207 -4.45 31.57 -12.47
C CYS A 207 -3.16 31.65 -13.32
N SER A 208 -2.10 32.22 -12.74
CA SER A 208 -0.77 32.28 -13.36
C SER A 208 -0.02 30.95 -13.27
N ALA A 209 -0.23 30.23 -12.17
CA ALA A 209 0.30 28.90 -11.91
C ALA A 209 -0.66 28.11 -11.00
N ALA A 210 -0.45 26.81 -10.89
CA ALA A 210 -1.14 25.98 -9.92
C ALA A 210 -0.18 24.98 -9.25
N LEU A 211 -0.44 24.65 -7.98
CA LEU A 211 0.17 23.50 -7.33
C LEU A 211 -0.76 22.28 -7.44
N GLY A 212 -0.20 21.19 -7.94
CA GLY A 212 -0.82 19.86 -7.94
C GLY A 212 -0.03 18.87 -7.10
N THR A 213 -0.48 17.62 -7.09
CA THR A 213 0.25 16.50 -6.49
C THR A 213 0.34 15.37 -7.50
N ASP A 214 1.54 14.80 -7.66
CA ASP A 214 1.87 13.72 -8.59
C ASP A 214 2.34 12.50 -7.81
N THR A 215 1.55 11.42 -7.85
CA THR A 215 1.87 10.14 -7.21
C THR A 215 2.26 9.08 -8.25
N GLY A 216 1.59 9.05 -9.41
CA GLY A 216 1.89 8.16 -10.54
C GLY A 216 1.85 8.83 -11.92
N GLY A 217 1.74 10.16 -11.98
CA GLY A 217 1.43 10.92 -13.20
C GLY A 217 0.50 12.10 -12.97
N SER A 218 -0.04 12.23 -11.77
CA SER A 218 -1.17 13.10 -11.46
C SER A 218 -0.95 14.61 -11.62
N VAL A 219 0.24 15.09 -12.00
CA VAL A 219 0.49 16.46 -12.51
C VAL A 219 0.79 16.45 -14.01
N ARG A 220 1.58 15.47 -14.47
CA ARG A 220 2.05 15.36 -15.86
C ARG A 220 0.93 14.98 -16.84
N LEU A 221 0.11 13.98 -16.50
CA LEU A 221 -1.02 13.53 -17.32
C LEU A 221 -2.06 14.66 -17.52
N PRO A 222 -2.56 15.36 -16.47
CA PRO A 222 -3.39 16.56 -16.65
C PRO A 222 -2.74 17.65 -17.49
N ALA A 223 -1.43 17.89 -17.33
CA ALA A 223 -0.73 18.89 -18.11
C ALA A 223 -0.65 18.54 -19.61
N SER A 224 -0.43 17.26 -19.94
CA SER A 224 -0.53 16.75 -21.31
C SER A 224 -1.92 17.00 -21.90
N TYR A 225 -2.97 16.59 -21.19
CA TYR A 225 -4.36 16.70 -21.67
C TYR A 225 -4.85 18.14 -21.79
N CYS A 226 -4.46 19.04 -20.89
CA CYS A 226 -4.84 20.46 -20.95
C CYS A 226 -3.86 21.33 -21.77
N GLY A 227 -2.77 20.77 -22.31
CA GLY A 227 -1.80 21.51 -23.12
C GLY A 227 -0.98 22.56 -22.37
N VAL A 228 -0.65 22.29 -21.10
CA VAL A 228 0.16 23.18 -20.22
C VAL A 228 1.46 22.50 -19.79
N ILE A 229 2.36 23.25 -19.17
CA ILE A 229 3.54 22.66 -18.52
C ILE A 229 3.11 21.99 -17.22
N GLY A 230 3.57 20.77 -16.98
CA GLY A 230 3.38 20.05 -15.72
C GLY A 230 4.69 19.46 -15.21
N PHE A 231 5.28 20.08 -14.19
CA PHE A 231 6.55 19.68 -13.61
C PHE A 231 6.35 18.93 -12.28
N LYS A 232 6.88 17.71 -12.22
CA LYS A 232 7.10 16.94 -10.99
C LYS A 232 8.59 16.98 -10.63
N PRO A 233 8.97 17.69 -9.55
CA PRO A 233 10.33 17.67 -9.03
C PRO A 233 10.83 16.27 -8.63
N THR A 234 12.11 16.21 -8.29
CA THR A 234 12.71 15.08 -7.57
C THR A 234 11.98 14.85 -6.23
N TYR A 235 11.69 13.59 -5.90
CA TYR A 235 11.06 13.24 -4.62
C TYR A 235 11.89 13.77 -3.44
N GLY A 236 11.25 14.52 -2.54
CA GLY A 236 11.90 15.17 -1.40
C GLY A 236 12.44 16.58 -1.66
N ARG A 237 12.34 17.15 -2.87
CA ARG A 237 12.73 18.57 -3.11
C ARG A 237 11.76 19.55 -2.46
N ILE A 238 10.48 19.44 -2.80
CA ILE A 238 9.41 20.26 -2.22
C ILE A 238 8.82 19.52 -1.02
N SER A 239 8.52 20.24 0.06
CA SER A 239 7.92 19.66 1.27
C SER A 239 6.54 19.06 1.00
N ARG A 240 6.26 17.95 1.68
CA ARG A 240 4.94 17.29 1.73
C ARG A 240 4.19 17.61 3.02
N TRP A 241 4.74 18.44 3.91
CA TRP A 241 4.04 18.83 5.14
C TRP A 241 2.78 19.65 4.84
N GLY A 242 1.65 19.16 5.34
CA GLY A 242 0.32 19.66 5.02
C GLY A 242 -0.25 19.22 3.67
N VAL A 243 0.40 18.28 2.97
CA VAL A 243 -0.25 17.52 1.91
C VAL A 243 -1.01 16.34 2.54
N VAL A 244 -2.28 16.17 2.19
CA VAL A 244 -3.05 14.97 2.52
C VAL A 244 -2.50 13.82 1.69
N ALA A 245 -1.81 12.91 2.38
CA ALA A 245 -1.06 11.81 1.77
C ALA A 245 -1.96 10.75 1.13
N TYR A 246 -1.64 10.39 -0.11
CA TYR A 246 -2.11 9.18 -0.77
C TYR A 246 -1.07 8.08 -0.57
N ALA A 247 0.12 8.20 -1.15
CA ALA A 247 1.24 7.28 -0.95
C ALA A 247 2.53 8.05 -0.61
N ASN A 248 2.96 7.99 0.64
CA ASN A 248 4.05 8.81 1.17
C ASN A 248 5.38 8.66 0.44
N SER A 249 5.69 7.46 -0.05
CA SER A 249 6.95 7.20 -0.76
C SER A 249 6.94 7.62 -2.23
N LEU A 250 5.84 8.20 -2.73
CA LEU A 250 5.62 8.56 -4.14
C LEU A 250 5.10 9.99 -4.32
N ASP A 251 4.19 10.42 -3.43
CA ASP A 251 3.54 11.74 -3.46
C ASP A 251 4.58 12.86 -3.59
N THR A 252 4.48 13.64 -4.66
CA THR A 252 5.33 14.81 -4.90
C THR A 252 4.47 16.02 -5.20
N VAL A 253 4.70 17.17 -4.55
CA VAL A 253 4.07 18.44 -4.95
C VAL A 253 4.66 18.87 -6.28
N GLY A 254 3.80 19.07 -7.29
CA GLY A 254 4.19 19.49 -8.62
C GLY A 254 3.60 20.86 -8.99
N ILE A 255 4.15 21.46 -10.04
CA ILE A 255 3.86 22.83 -10.48
C ILE A 255 3.31 22.78 -11.90
N LEU A 256 2.20 23.48 -12.12
CA LEU A 256 1.62 23.69 -13.45
C LEU A 256 1.63 25.17 -13.81
N ALA A 257 2.00 25.50 -15.05
CA ALA A 257 2.00 26.86 -15.59
C ALA A 257 1.91 26.85 -17.12
N SER A 258 1.72 28.03 -17.72
CA SER A 258 1.83 28.22 -19.18
C SER A 258 3.24 27.96 -19.72
N ASP A 259 4.28 28.28 -18.93
CA ASP A 259 5.65 28.38 -19.42
C ASP A 259 6.68 27.97 -18.36
N ILE A 260 7.85 27.51 -18.84
CA ILE A 260 8.95 27.04 -17.97
C ILE A 260 9.50 28.15 -17.05
N PRO A 261 9.69 29.42 -17.48
CA PRO A 261 10.12 30.50 -16.58
C PRO A 261 9.20 30.72 -15.38
N THR A 262 7.89 30.55 -15.55
CA THR A 262 6.92 30.60 -14.45
C THR A 262 7.02 29.38 -13.55
N VAL A 263 7.20 28.17 -14.10
CA VAL A 263 7.52 26.97 -13.31
C VAL A 263 8.79 27.16 -12.48
N LYS A 264 9.87 27.69 -13.08
CA LYS A 264 11.15 27.95 -12.39
C LYS A 264 10.98 28.91 -11.22
N ARG A 265 10.31 30.06 -11.40
CA ARG A 265 10.05 31.03 -10.31
C ARG A 265 9.32 30.42 -9.11
N VAL A 266 8.30 29.60 -9.38
CA VAL A 266 7.55 28.88 -8.32
C VAL A 266 8.43 27.80 -7.69
N TYR A 267 9.19 27.06 -8.48
CA TYR A 267 10.12 26.03 -7.98
C TYR A 267 11.20 26.62 -7.06
N ASP A 268 11.88 27.69 -7.47
CA ASP A 268 12.96 28.33 -6.70
C ASP A 268 12.45 28.94 -5.36
N THR A 269 11.16 29.26 -5.32
CA THR A 269 10.46 29.64 -4.09
C THR A 269 10.24 28.44 -3.17
N LEU A 270 9.72 27.33 -3.71
CA LEU A 270 9.33 26.11 -2.97
C LEU A 270 10.48 25.14 -2.65
N ASN A 271 11.62 25.26 -3.34
CA ASN A 271 12.80 24.40 -3.21
C ASN A 271 13.60 24.74 -1.94
N ARG A 272 12.97 24.62 -0.77
CA ARG A 272 13.54 24.86 0.56
C ARG A 272 13.58 23.58 1.38
N HIS A 273 14.52 23.52 2.34
CA HIS A 273 14.48 22.50 3.37
C HIS A 273 13.36 22.80 4.36
N ASP A 274 12.53 21.79 4.66
CA ASP A 274 11.50 21.84 5.69
C ASP A 274 11.79 20.81 6.79
N PRO A 275 12.05 21.21 8.05
CA PRO A 275 12.27 20.29 9.16
C PRO A 275 10.99 19.58 9.64
N LEU A 276 9.79 20.03 9.23
CA LEU A 276 8.52 19.39 9.56
C LEU A 276 8.22 18.16 8.68
N ASP A 277 8.93 18.02 7.55
CA ASP A 277 8.88 16.85 6.67
C ASP A 277 10.21 16.08 6.73
N SER A 278 10.22 14.98 7.51
CA SER A 278 11.37 14.07 7.62
C SER A 278 11.86 13.45 6.30
N THR A 279 11.08 13.53 5.22
CA THR A 279 11.46 13.08 3.87
C THR A 279 11.91 14.21 2.95
N ASN A 280 11.79 15.47 3.38
CA ASN A 280 12.29 16.60 2.64
C ASN A 280 13.82 16.68 2.76
N MET A 281 14.48 16.83 1.62
CA MET A 281 15.94 16.72 1.49
C MET A 281 16.66 17.77 2.35
N PRO A 282 17.44 17.38 3.37
CA PRO A 282 18.13 18.32 4.24
C PRO A 282 19.23 19.09 3.50
N GLU A 283 19.54 20.28 3.99
CA GLU A 283 20.48 21.22 3.34
C GLU A 283 21.87 20.62 3.10
N ALA A 284 22.31 19.72 3.99
CA ALA A 284 23.56 18.96 3.84
C ALA A 284 23.58 18.03 2.62
N ILE A 285 22.43 17.57 2.13
CA ILE A 285 22.31 16.85 0.85
C ILE A 285 22.11 17.84 -0.29
N ARG A 286 21.41 18.98 -0.10
CA ARG A 286 21.15 19.99 -1.15
C ARG A 286 22.41 20.74 -1.60
N GLN A 287 23.26 21.19 -0.68
CA GLN A 287 24.43 22.04 -0.96
C GLN A 287 25.51 21.36 -1.82
N PRO A 288 25.85 20.07 -1.59
CA PRO A 288 26.71 19.31 -2.49
C PRO A 288 26.15 19.18 -3.91
N LEU A 289 24.87 19.44 -4.17
CA LEU A 289 24.30 19.35 -5.53
C LEU A 289 24.57 20.62 -6.31
N ALA A 290 24.41 21.79 -5.68
CA ALA A 290 24.84 23.07 -6.24
C ALA A 290 26.36 23.07 -6.53
N HIS A 291 27.17 22.50 -5.64
CA HIS A 291 28.63 22.47 -5.79
C HIS A 291 29.14 21.31 -6.68
N SER A 292 28.58 20.10 -6.61
CA SER A 292 29.00 18.99 -7.50
C SER A 292 28.52 19.15 -8.94
N ALA A 293 27.44 19.91 -9.17
CA ALA A 293 27.07 20.40 -10.49
C ALA A 293 28.09 21.41 -11.07
N HIS A 294 29.05 21.90 -10.28
CA HIS A 294 30.18 22.72 -10.75
C HIS A 294 31.52 21.96 -10.76
N VAL A 295 31.71 20.95 -9.89
CA VAL A 295 33.00 20.25 -9.74
C VAL A 295 33.26 19.18 -10.81
N ARG A 296 32.27 18.72 -11.59
CA ARG A 296 32.51 17.99 -12.86
C ARG A 296 32.63 18.96 -14.03
N THR A 297 33.81 19.59 -14.11
CA THR A 297 34.13 20.73 -15.00
C THR A 297 33.61 20.59 -16.43
N GLU A 298 33.92 19.53 -17.17
CA GLU A 298 33.52 19.44 -18.58
C GLU A 298 32.01 19.22 -18.80
N ALA A 299 31.38 18.33 -18.02
CA ALA A 299 29.95 18.07 -18.16
C ALA A 299 29.11 19.29 -17.73
N ALA A 300 29.53 19.98 -16.67
CA ALA A 300 28.93 21.23 -16.21
C ALA A 300 29.07 22.35 -17.26
N ILE A 301 30.28 22.55 -17.81
CA ILE A 301 30.56 23.56 -18.85
C ILE A 301 29.84 23.24 -20.17
N ARG A 302 29.60 21.96 -20.49
CA ARG A 302 28.75 21.55 -21.63
C ARG A 302 27.29 21.93 -21.37
N ARG A 303 26.74 21.55 -20.21
CA ARG A 303 25.34 21.82 -19.81
C ARG A 303 25.03 23.32 -19.68
N SER A 304 25.97 24.12 -19.21
CA SER A 304 25.80 25.58 -19.05
C SER A 304 25.73 26.35 -20.38
N LYS A 305 26.14 25.72 -21.50
CA LYS A 305 26.02 26.30 -22.85
C LYS A 305 24.65 26.06 -23.48
N TRP A 306 23.81 25.20 -22.91
CA TRP A 306 22.50 24.89 -23.46
C TRP A 306 21.49 26.00 -23.20
N SER A 307 20.65 26.25 -24.20
CA SER A 307 19.59 27.25 -24.20
C SER A 307 18.37 26.72 -24.97
N ALA A 308 17.28 27.48 -24.97
CA ALA A 308 16.07 27.15 -25.74
C ALA A 308 16.31 26.98 -27.27
N SER A 309 17.44 27.44 -27.80
CA SER A 309 17.81 27.36 -29.22
C SER A 309 19.10 26.60 -29.49
N ASN A 310 19.72 25.99 -28.47
CA ASN A 310 20.99 25.27 -28.61
C ASN A 310 21.10 24.16 -27.56
N LEU A 311 21.11 22.91 -28.03
CA LEU A 311 21.34 21.70 -27.24
C LEU A 311 22.59 20.93 -27.70
N GLN A 312 23.57 21.61 -28.33
CA GLN A 312 24.74 20.96 -28.92
C GLN A 312 25.40 19.94 -27.98
N GLY A 313 25.39 18.68 -28.40
CA GLY A 313 25.96 17.56 -27.67
C GLY A 313 25.19 17.11 -26.42
N CYS A 314 23.96 17.57 -26.20
CA CYS A 314 23.03 17.00 -25.21
C CYS A 314 22.62 15.59 -25.65
N ARG A 315 22.72 14.58 -24.78
CA ARG A 315 22.34 13.20 -25.13
C ARG A 315 20.92 12.92 -24.63
N VAL A 316 20.00 12.63 -25.55
CA VAL A 316 18.58 12.41 -25.27
C VAL A 316 18.24 10.93 -25.50
N GLY A 317 17.87 10.23 -24.43
CA GLY A 317 17.52 8.82 -24.45
C GLY A 317 16.10 8.55 -24.94
N ILE A 318 15.96 7.57 -25.83
CA ILE A 318 14.68 7.03 -26.30
C ILE A 318 14.59 5.55 -25.84
N PRO A 319 13.80 5.24 -24.79
CA PRO A 319 13.69 3.89 -24.26
C PRO A 319 12.77 3.03 -25.12
N ALA A 320 13.27 1.90 -25.59
CA ALA A 320 12.53 0.99 -26.47
C ALA A 320 11.21 0.49 -25.84
N GLU A 321 11.20 0.29 -24.53
CA GLU A 321 10.06 -0.27 -23.78
C GLU A 321 8.86 0.68 -23.68
N TYR A 322 9.04 1.97 -23.98
CA TYR A 322 7.96 2.95 -23.97
C TYR A 322 7.12 2.91 -25.26
N HIS A 323 7.53 2.16 -26.28
CA HIS A 323 6.72 1.91 -27.47
C HIS A 323 5.70 0.78 -27.21
N VAL A 324 4.76 1.04 -26.30
CA VAL A 324 3.70 0.11 -25.90
C VAL A 324 2.59 0.02 -26.97
N ASN A 325 1.83 -1.07 -26.98
CA ASN A 325 0.80 -1.34 -27.99
C ASN A 325 -0.38 -0.35 -27.93
N GLU A 326 -0.61 0.25 -26.77
CA GLU A 326 -1.72 1.15 -26.48
C GLU A 326 -1.45 2.60 -26.92
N LEU A 327 -0.24 2.90 -27.42
CA LEU A 327 0.09 4.20 -28.00
C LEU A 327 -0.69 4.46 -29.29
N SER A 328 -1.42 5.57 -29.32
CA SER A 328 -2.03 6.05 -30.56
C SER A 328 -0.98 6.58 -31.55
N ASP A 329 -1.22 6.32 -32.83
CA ASP A 329 -0.45 6.79 -33.99
C ASP A 329 -0.05 8.28 -33.91
N THR A 330 -0.97 9.12 -33.45
CA THR A 330 -0.75 10.57 -33.30
C THR A 330 0.30 10.88 -32.25
N VAL A 331 0.32 10.13 -31.14
CA VAL A 331 1.33 10.29 -30.09
C VAL A 331 2.69 9.76 -30.56
N VAL A 332 2.74 8.63 -31.28
CA VAL A 332 3.98 8.10 -31.88
C VAL A 332 4.59 9.12 -32.85
N LYS A 333 3.79 9.69 -33.75
CA LYS A 333 4.22 10.74 -34.70
C LYS A 333 4.67 12.02 -33.98
N ALA A 334 4.00 12.41 -32.89
CA ALA A 334 4.43 13.53 -32.07
C ALA A 334 5.77 13.28 -31.35
N TRP A 335 6.00 12.06 -30.85
CA TRP A 335 7.26 11.65 -30.20
C TRP A 335 8.44 11.63 -31.17
N GLN A 336 8.25 11.11 -32.38
CA GLN A 336 9.24 11.16 -33.47
C GLN A 336 9.60 12.61 -33.84
N ARG A 337 8.60 13.49 -33.98
CA ARG A 337 8.82 14.92 -34.24
C ARG A 337 9.54 15.62 -33.08
N ALA A 338 9.26 15.24 -31.83
CA ALA A 338 9.95 15.78 -30.65
C ALA A 338 11.43 15.40 -30.63
N ALA A 339 11.77 14.14 -30.94
CA ALA A 339 13.16 13.72 -31.11
C ALA A 339 13.86 14.51 -32.24
N SER A 340 13.22 14.61 -33.41
CA SER A 340 13.76 15.35 -34.56
C SER A 340 13.95 16.86 -34.28
N HIS A 341 13.06 17.46 -33.48
CA HIS A 341 13.17 18.86 -33.06
C HIS A 341 14.37 19.08 -32.13
N LEU A 342 14.56 18.22 -31.13
CA LEU A 342 15.75 18.31 -30.26
C LEU A 342 17.05 18.04 -31.03
N GLU A 343 17.04 17.11 -31.99
CA GLU A 343 18.17 16.84 -32.89
C GLU A 343 18.52 18.05 -33.76
N ALA A 344 17.52 18.75 -34.31
CA ALA A 344 17.71 20.00 -35.05
C ALA A 344 18.30 21.15 -34.21
N LEU A 345 18.15 21.10 -32.88
CA LEU A 345 18.82 22.00 -31.93
C LEU A 345 20.24 21.53 -31.53
N GLY A 346 20.74 20.44 -32.11
CA GLY A 346 22.09 19.90 -31.87
C GLY A 346 22.16 18.81 -30.79
N ALA A 347 21.03 18.31 -30.29
CA ALA A 347 21.01 17.15 -29.42
C ALA A 347 21.36 15.85 -30.19
N ILE A 348 21.87 14.86 -29.48
CA ILE A 348 22.19 13.53 -30.00
C ILE A 348 21.10 12.58 -29.46
N ILE A 349 20.31 12.01 -30.36
CA ILE A 349 19.28 11.02 -30.01
C ILE A 349 19.94 9.65 -29.83
N VAL A 350 19.65 8.99 -28.70
CA VAL A 350 20.31 7.76 -28.27
C VAL A 350 19.25 6.71 -27.92
N PRO A 351 19.19 5.55 -28.61
CA PRO A 351 18.34 4.45 -28.16
C PRO A 351 18.88 3.88 -26.85
N ILE A 352 18.00 3.68 -25.87
CA ILE A 352 18.33 3.08 -24.57
C ILE A 352 17.34 1.95 -24.23
N SER A 353 17.61 1.20 -23.17
CA SER A 353 16.73 0.14 -22.65
C SER A 353 16.56 0.29 -21.14
N CYS A 354 15.30 0.31 -20.71
CA CYS A 354 14.86 0.32 -19.31
C CYS A 354 13.89 -0.86 -19.10
N PRO A 355 14.38 -2.12 -19.14
CA PRO A 355 13.56 -3.31 -19.35
C PRO A 355 12.52 -3.58 -18.25
N HIS A 356 12.74 -3.11 -17.02
CA HIS A 356 11.83 -3.33 -15.90
C HIS A 356 10.68 -2.32 -15.83
N THR A 357 10.72 -1.24 -16.64
CA THR A 357 9.65 -0.23 -16.67
C THR A 357 8.29 -0.82 -17.05
N ARG A 358 8.27 -1.91 -17.84
CA ARG A 358 7.06 -2.69 -18.15
C ARG A 358 6.31 -3.25 -16.93
N TYR A 359 6.99 -3.43 -15.79
CA TYR A 359 6.41 -3.92 -14.54
C TYR A 359 6.02 -2.79 -13.58
N ALA A 360 6.35 -1.54 -13.91
CA ALA A 360 6.17 -0.38 -13.05
C ALA A 360 4.69 -0.14 -12.72
N LEU A 361 3.79 -0.29 -13.70
CA LEU A 361 2.35 -0.10 -13.49
C LEU A 361 1.81 -1.06 -12.42
N SER A 362 2.11 -2.36 -12.54
CA SER A 362 1.70 -3.38 -11.57
C SER A 362 2.30 -3.13 -10.18
N ALA A 363 3.58 -2.75 -10.09
CA ALA A 363 4.22 -2.45 -8.81
C ALA A 363 3.60 -1.21 -8.13
N TYR A 364 3.25 -0.17 -8.89
CA TYR A 364 2.56 1.00 -8.39
C TYR A 364 1.16 0.69 -7.84
N TYR A 365 0.37 -0.12 -8.56
CA TYR A 365 -0.94 -0.57 -8.10
C TYR A 365 -0.91 -1.61 -6.95
N ILE A 366 0.28 -2.00 -6.48
CA ILE A 366 0.46 -2.67 -5.19
C ILE A 366 0.91 -1.66 -4.12
N LEU A 367 1.98 -0.91 -4.38
CA LEU A 367 2.60 -0.01 -3.40
C LEU A 367 1.72 1.18 -3.00
N ALA A 368 1.13 1.87 -3.98
CA ALA A 368 0.34 3.06 -3.70
C ALA A 368 -0.97 2.74 -2.97
N PRO A 369 -1.74 1.69 -3.34
CA PRO A 369 -2.87 1.21 -2.53
C PRO A 369 -2.45 0.74 -1.12
N ALA A 370 -1.33 0.02 -0.97
CA ALA A 370 -0.83 -0.41 0.33
C ALA A 370 -0.52 0.76 1.28
N GLU A 371 0.14 1.80 0.78
CA GLU A 371 0.36 3.02 1.59
C GLU A 371 -0.96 3.77 1.85
N ALA A 372 -1.88 3.78 0.88
CA ALA A 372 -3.18 4.44 1.02
C ALA A 372 -4.07 3.80 2.09
N SER A 373 -4.12 2.47 2.17
CA SER A 373 -4.91 1.76 3.20
C SER A 373 -4.48 2.18 4.61
N SER A 374 -3.16 2.32 4.83
CA SER A 374 -2.59 2.83 6.07
C SER A 374 -2.77 4.34 6.25
N ASN A 375 -2.58 5.14 5.19
CA ASN A 375 -2.66 6.60 5.28
C ASN A 375 -4.07 7.09 5.57
N LEU A 376 -5.06 6.50 4.90
CA LEU A 376 -6.48 6.83 5.05
C LEU A 376 -7.14 6.16 6.25
N ALA A 377 -6.45 5.28 6.99
CA ALA A 377 -6.96 4.72 8.25
C ALA A 377 -7.31 5.81 9.29
N ARG A 378 -6.67 6.98 9.22
CA ARG A 378 -6.91 8.13 10.11
C ARG A 378 -8.30 8.76 9.98
N TYR A 379 -9.00 8.52 8.87
CA TYR A 379 -10.33 9.09 8.63
C TYR A 379 -11.39 8.15 9.19
N ASP A 380 -11.83 8.50 10.40
CA ASP A 380 -12.74 7.74 11.24
C ASP A 380 -14.02 8.50 11.64
N GLY A 381 -14.04 9.82 11.42
CA GLY A 381 -15.11 10.73 11.85
C GLY A 381 -15.03 11.12 13.33
N ILE A 382 -13.99 10.72 14.07
CA ILE A 382 -13.88 10.97 15.51
C ILE A 382 -13.24 12.34 15.79
N ARG A 383 -12.10 12.63 15.15
CA ARG A 383 -11.34 13.89 15.38
C ARG A 383 -11.69 14.98 14.37
N TYR A 384 -12.07 14.58 13.16
CA TYR A 384 -12.42 15.45 12.04
C TYR A 384 -13.08 14.64 10.92
N GLY A 385 -13.70 15.34 9.98
CA GLY A 385 -14.63 14.76 9.01
C GLY A 385 -16.04 14.63 9.59
N ALA A 386 -17.00 14.21 8.78
CA ALA A 386 -18.35 13.93 9.25
C ALA A 386 -18.46 12.46 9.70
N PRO A 387 -18.83 12.16 10.97
CA PRO A 387 -19.20 10.80 11.36
C PRO A 387 -20.51 10.39 10.69
N ALA A 388 -20.70 9.09 10.48
CA ALA A 388 -22.00 8.53 10.12
C ALA A 388 -23.04 8.76 11.24
N ASP A 389 -24.31 8.82 10.86
CA ASP A 389 -25.42 8.81 11.82
C ASP A 389 -25.37 7.53 12.67
N PRO A 390 -25.36 7.61 14.01
CA PRO A 390 -25.43 6.45 14.90
C PRO A 390 -26.65 5.54 14.66
N ALA A 391 -27.72 6.03 14.05
CA ALA A 391 -28.88 5.25 13.64
C ALA A 391 -28.65 4.39 12.38
N THR A 392 -27.51 4.53 11.69
CA THR A 392 -27.17 3.70 10.52
C THR A 392 -27.00 2.24 10.93
N PRO A 393 -27.71 1.27 10.30
CA PRO A 393 -27.51 -0.16 10.54
C PRO A 393 -26.12 -0.61 10.07
N SER A 394 -25.15 -0.66 10.99
CA SER A 394 -23.76 -1.08 10.77
C SER A 394 -23.20 -1.67 12.05
N HIS A 395 -22.36 -2.70 11.93
CA HIS A 395 -21.73 -3.34 13.09
C HIS A 395 -20.75 -2.42 13.86
N THR A 396 -20.26 -1.33 13.25
CA THR A 396 -19.46 -0.29 13.95
C THR A 396 -19.64 1.11 13.36
N LEU A 397 -19.41 2.14 14.18
CA LEU A 397 -19.31 3.55 13.74
C LEU A 397 -18.24 3.74 12.66
N TYR A 398 -17.05 3.16 12.86
CA TYR A 398 -15.95 3.24 11.90
C TYR A 398 -16.33 2.67 10.53
N GLY A 399 -16.99 1.51 10.51
CA GLY A 399 -17.50 0.89 9.29
C GLY A 399 -18.51 1.78 8.58
N ALA A 400 -19.48 2.33 9.32
CA ALA A 400 -20.50 3.23 8.76
C ALA A 400 -19.88 4.50 8.15
N THR A 401 -19.08 5.23 8.93
CA THR A 401 -18.43 6.49 8.49
C THR A 401 -17.59 6.29 7.24
N ARG A 402 -16.78 5.23 7.20
CA ARG A 402 -15.88 4.96 6.06
C ARG A 402 -16.64 4.46 4.83
N THR A 403 -17.73 3.71 5.01
CA THR A 403 -18.58 3.24 3.90
C THR A 403 -19.37 4.39 3.28
N GLN A 404 -19.88 5.32 4.09
CA GLN A 404 -20.62 6.50 3.61
C GLN A 404 -19.72 7.61 3.08
N GLY A 405 -18.53 7.79 3.66
CA GLY A 405 -17.69 8.95 3.42
C GLY A 405 -16.74 8.87 2.22
N PHE A 406 -16.21 7.67 1.91
CA PHE A 406 -15.33 7.46 0.75
C PHE A 406 -16.12 7.00 -0.48
N GLY A 407 -15.68 7.40 -1.66
CA GLY A 407 -16.17 6.86 -2.93
C GLY A 407 -15.56 5.51 -3.33
N PRO A 408 -16.10 4.89 -4.41
CA PRO A 408 -15.85 3.49 -4.74
C PRO A 408 -14.40 3.19 -5.17
N GLU A 409 -13.69 4.12 -5.80
CA GLU A 409 -12.28 3.93 -6.16
C GLU A 409 -11.37 3.99 -4.92
N VAL A 410 -11.69 4.86 -3.96
CA VAL A 410 -10.97 4.95 -2.69
C VAL A 410 -11.22 3.68 -1.85
N HIS A 411 -12.45 3.16 -1.83
CA HIS A 411 -12.74 1.83 -1.25
C HIS A 411 -11.93 0.72 -1.91
N ARG A 412 -11.91 0.64 -3.26
CA ARG A 412 -11.12 -0.37 -3.99
C ARG A 412 -9.64 -0.35 -3.61
N ARG A 413 -9.01 0.84 -3.60
CA ARG A 413 -7.59 0.98 -3.23
C ARG A 413 -7.34 0.68 -1.76
N ILE A 414 -8.25 1.04 -0.84
CA ILE A 414 -8.15 0.65 0.57
C ILE A 414 -8.24 -0.87 0.74
N LEU A 415 -9.18 -1.55 0.05
CA LEU A 415 -9.35 -3.00 0.14
C LEU A 415 -8.14 -3.75 -0.42
N LEU A 416 -7.72 -3.43 -1.66
CA LEU A 416 -6.52 -4.01 -2.28
C LEU A 416 -5.28 -3.76 -1.43
N GLY A 417 -5.09 -2.52 -0.96
CA GLY A 417 -4.00 -2.12 -0.10
C GLY A 417 -3.98 -2.79 1.27
N THR A 418 -5.15 -3.14 1.81
CA THR A 418 -5.25 -3.93 3.05
C THR A 418 -4.90 -5.39 2.78
N TYR A 419 -5.40 -5.96 1.68
CA TYR A 419 -5.11 -7.33 1.27
C TYR A 419 -3.61 -7.58 1.10
N VAL A 420 -2.91 -6.77 0.30
CA VAL A 420 -1.46 -6.95 0.04
C VAL A 420 -0.57 -6.66 1.27
N LEU A 421 -1.15 -6.15 2.36
CA LEU A 421 -0.48 -5.96 3.65
C LEU A 421 -0.85 -7.02 4.71
N THR A 422 -1.71 -7.98 4.38
CA THR A 422 -1.99 -9.14 5.24
C THR A 422 -0.75 -10.03 5.37
N SER A 423 -0.63 -10.75 6.49
CA SER A 423 0.51 -11.62 6.77
C SER A 423 0.71 -12.76 5.77
N THR A 424 -0.34 -13.14 5.03
CA THR A 424 -0.30 -14.19 4.00
C THR A 424 0.05 -13.66 2.60
N ALA A 425 -0.15 -12.37 2.32
CA ALA A 425 0.10 -11.77 1.01
C ALA A 425 1.31 -10.82 0.96
N TYR A 426 1.86 -10.39 2.12
CA TYR A 426 2.90 -9.36 2.20
C TYR A 426 4.15 -9.68 1.38
N ASP A 427 4.68 -10.89 1.50
CA ASP A 427 5.92 -11.30 0.82
C ASP A 427 5.72 -11.56 -0.68
N ASP A 428 4.51 -11.99 -1.08
CA ASP A 428 4.16 -12.31 -2.48
C ASP A 428 3.81 -11.07 -3.30
N TYR A 429 3.23 -10.04 -2.68
CA TYR A 429 2.80 -8.81 -3.37
C TYR A 429 3.67 -7.60 -2.99
N PHE A 430 3.60 -7.14 -1.73
CA PHE A 430 4.22 -5.87 -1.33
C PHE A 430 5.75 -5.91 -1.44
N VAL A 431 6.39 -6.97 -0.95
CA VAL A 431 7.85 -7.14 -1.04
C VAL A 431 8.32 -7.31 -2.49
N GLN A 432 7.57 -8.02 -3.33
CA GLN A 432 7.93 -8.14 -4.76
C GLN A 432 7.79 -6.81 -5.50
N ALA A 433 6.73 -6.03 -5.22
CA ALA A 433 6.56 -4.70 -5.78
C ALA A 433 7.69 -3.73 -5.36
N GLN A 434 8.20 -3.83 -4.12
CA GLN A 434 9.40 -3.09 -3.70
C GLN A 434 10.67 -3.52 -4.46
N LYS A 435 10.86 -4.81 -4.73
CA LYS A 435 11.96 -5.30 -5.58
C LYS A 435 11.86 -4.76 -7.01
N VAL A 436 10.67 -4.81 -7.61
CA VAL A 436 10.40 -4.23 -8.95
C VAL A 436 10.70 -2.73 -8.96
N ARG A 437 10.26 -1.97 -7.94
CA ARG A 437 10.61 -0.56 -7.79
C ARG A 437 12.13 -0.34 -7.77
N ARG A 438 12.89 -1.21 -7.10
CA ARG A 438 14.36 -1.13 -7.07
C ARG A 438 14.99 -1.43 -8.43
N LEU A 439 14.46 -2.39 -9.19
CA LEU A 439 14.91 -2.68 -10.55
C LEU A 439 14.64 -1.50 -11.50
N VAL A 440 13.46 -0.88 -11.40
CA VAL A 440 13.11 0.35 -12.16
C VAL A 440 14.05 1.50 -11.81
N GLN A 441 14.40 1.70 -10.53
CA GLN A 441 15.44 2.66 -10.14
C GLN A 441 16.78 2.34 -10.79
N GLN A 442 17.23 1.08 -10.72
CA GLN A 442 18.51 0.66 -11.29
C GLN A 442 18.57 0.85 -12.80
N ASP A 443 17.47 0.70 -13.54
CA ASP A 443 17.42 0.96 -14.97
C ASP A 443 17.70 2.44 -15.29
N PHE A 444 17.02 3.37 -14.59
CA PHE A 444 17.31 4.81 -14.71
C PHE A 444 18.72 5.17 -14.23
N ASP A 445 19.20 4.58 -13.13
CA ASP A 445 20.55 4.80 -12.59
C ASP A 445 21.65 4.37 -13.58
N ARG A 446 21.43 3.31 -14.38
CA ARG A 446 22.34 2.90 -15.46
C ARG A 446 22.23 3.81 -16.68
N ALA A 447 21.02 4.23 -17.05
CA ALA A 447 20.77 5.04 -18.25
C ALA A 447 21.34 6.47 -18.16
N PHE A 448 21.33 7.11 -16.98
CA PHE A 448 21.81 8.49 -16.85
C PHE A 448 23.33 8.59 -16.64
N TYR A 449 23.95 9.58 -17.30
CA TYR A 449 25.36 9.94 -17.09
C TYR A 449 25.63 10.55 -15.70
N LEU A 450 24.63 11.25 -15.14
CA LEU A 450 24.69 11.67 -13.74
C LEU A 450 24.36 10.46 -12.85
N PRO A 451 25.21 10.09 -11.88
CA PRO A 451 24.89 9.06 -10.91
C PRO A 451 23.83 9.54 -9.92
N ASN A 452 23.05 8.60 -9.38
CA ASN A 452 22.03 8.88 -8.40
C ASN A 452 22.61 9.41 -7.08
N LEU A 453 22.14 10.58 -6.67
CA LEU A 453 22.69 11.34 -5.55
C LEU A 453 22.40 10.69 -4.19
N LEU A 454 21.35 9.87 -4.07
CA LEU A 454 21.06 9.10 -2.86
C LEU A 454 22.08 7.98 -2.59
N HIS A 455 22.89 7.63 -3.60
CA HIS A 455 23.91 6.59 -3.50
C HIS A 455 25.32 7.14 -3.30
N MET A 456 25.48 8.47 -3.16
CA MET A 456 26.77 9.14 -2.93
C MET A 456 27.20 9.13 -1.44
N SER A 457 27.19 7.96 -0.80
CA SER A 457 27.65 7.79 0.60
C SER A 457 29.18 7.69 0.69
N GLY A 458 29.88 8.81 0.57
CA GLY A 458 31.31 8.96 0.94
C GLY A 458 32.34 8.31 0.02
N GLN A 459 31.96 7.34 -0.81
CA GLN A 459 32.76 6.84 -1.91
C GLN A 459 32.08 7.24 -3.22
N VAL A 460 32.77 8.04 -4.03
CA VAL A 460 32.45 8.15 -5.46
C VAL A 460 32.65 6.75 -6.03
N PRO A 461 31.64 6.11 -6.65
CA PRO A 461 31.88 4.90 -7.41
C PRO A 461 32.94 5.25 -8.46
N SER A 462 34.09 4.59 -8.41
CA SER A 462 35.01 4.59 -9.55
C SER A 462 34.16 4.24 -10.79
N SER A 463 34.34 5.03 -11.85
CA SER A 463 33.49 5.04 -13.06
C SER A 463 32.93 3.64 -13.36
N PRO A 464 31.60 3.48 -13.51
CA PRO A 464 30.95 2.17 -13.52
C PRO A 464 31.72 1.21 -14.42
N ALA A 465 32.11 0.08 -13.84
CA ALA A 465 33.09 -0.83 -14.45
C ALA A 465 32.72 -1.08 -15.92
N SER A 466 33.65 -0.73 -16.82
CA SER A 466 33.45 -0.63 -18.27
C SER A 466 33.28 -2.01 -18.91
N SER A 467 32.15 -2.65 -18.61
CA SER A 467 31.83 -4.04 -18.95
C SER A 467 30.43 -4.21 -19.55
N ASP A 468 29.53 -3.25 -19.35
CA ASP A 468 28.20 -3.22 -19.98
C ASP A 468 28.13 -2.15 -21.08
N ASP A 469 27.75 -2.56 -22.29
CA ASP A 469 27.73 -1.78 -23.54
C ASP A 469 26.53 -0.81 -23.63
N HIS A 470 26.07 -0.28 -22.50
CA HIS A 470 24.85 0.53 -22.41
C HIS A 470 25.13 2.04 -22.60
N PRO A 471 24.53 2.70 -23.60
CA PRO A 471 24.82 4.10 -23.89
C PRO A 471 24.13 5.05 -22.89
N GLN A 472 24.91 5.80 -22.13
CA GLN A 472 24.38 6.76 -21.15
C GLN A 472 23.86 8.06 -21.78
N VAL A 473 22.93 8.75 -21.11
CA VAL A 473 22.26 9.97 -21.58
C VAL A 473 22.16 11.07 -20.51
N ASP A 474 21.85 12.31 -20.89
CA ASP A 474 21.62 13.42 -19.96
C ASP A 474 20.15 13.51 -19.52
N VAL A 475 19.23 13.32 -20.46
CA VAL A 475 17.78 13.30 -20.24
C VAL A 475 17.16 12.16 -21.06
N ILE A 476 15.94 11.75 -20.70
CA ILE A 476 15.16 10.75 -21.43
C ILE A 476 13.88 11.42 -21.96
N LEU A 477 13.53 11.19 -23.23
CA LEU A 477 12.32 11.70 -23.88
C LEU A 477 11.32 10.56 -24.11
N THR A 478 10.10 10.74 -23.64
CA THR A 478 8.98 9.78 -23.69
C THR A 478 7.67 10.51 -23.98
N PRO A 479 6.61 9.84 -24.46
CA PRO A 479 5.27 10.42 -24.44
C PRO A 479 4.80 10.65 -22.99
N THR A 480 3.98 11.67 -22.73
CA THR A 480 3.36 11.82 -21.39
C THR A 480 2.14 10.91 -21.21
N ALA A 481 1.41 10.62 -22.28
CA ALA A 481 0.17 9.84 -22.26
C ALA A 481 0.06 8.94 -23.50
N ILE A 482 -0.77 7.90 -23.45
CA ILE A 482 -0.97 6.95 -24.57
C ILE A 482 -1.82 7.54 -25.71
N SER A 483 -2.71 8.48 -25.40
CA SER A 483 -3.65 9.11 -26.33
C SER A 483 -3.84 10.60 -26.04
N HIS A 484 -4.68 11.26 -26.84
CA HIS A 484 -5.29 12.54 -26.48
C HIS A 484 -6.31 12.36 -25.33
N ALA A 485 -6.76 13.47 -24.77
CA ALA A 485 -7.76 13.51 -23.69
C ALA A 485 -9.08 12.82 -24.10
N PRO A 486 -9.53 11.77 -23.39
CA PRO A 486 -10.77 11.07 -23.74
C PRO A 486 -12.02 11.88 -23.34
N SER A 487 -13.16 11.56 -23.96
CA SER A 487 -14.46 12.08 -23.56
C SER A 487 -14.85 11.58 -22.16
N LEU A 488 -15.22 12.49 -21.27
CA LEU A 488 -15.76 12.20 -19.93
C LEU A 488 -17.03 11.37 -20.01
N ASP A 489 -17.87 11.55 -21.02
CA ASP A 489 -19.10 10.77 -21.17
C ASP A 489 -18.78 9.32 -21.53
N LYS A 490 -17.77 9.08 -22.38
CA LYS A 490 -17.24 7.73 -22.64
C LYS A 490 -16.64 7.11 -21.38
N VAL A 491 -15.79 7.83 -20.65
CA VAL A 491 -15.15 7.37 -19.39
C VAL A 491 -16.20 7.04 -18.32
N ARG A 492 -17.22 7.88 -18.17
CA ARG A 492 -18.33 7.65 -17.22
C ARG A 492 -19.19 6.46 -17.63
N ALA A 493 -19.46 6.28 -18.93
CA ALA A 493 -20.20 5.14 -19.45
C ALA A 493 -19.41 3.82 -19.38
N SER A 494 -18.07 3.86 -19.47
CA SER A 494 -17.21 2.68 -19.32
C SER A 494 -16.98 2.28 -17.86
N THR A 495 -17.40 3.09 -16.88
CA THR A 495 -17.35 2.77 -15.43
C THR A 495 -18.60 1.97 -15.02
N PRO A 496 -18.55 0.62 -14.90
CA PRO A 496 -19.75 -0.20 -14.71
C PRO A 496 -20.05 -0.35 -13.22
N SER A 497 -21.33 -0.39 -12.87
CA SER A 497 -21.81 -0.59 -11.50
C SER A 497 -21.67 -2.03 -10.98
N SER A 498 -21.09 -2.97 -11.75
CA SER A 498 -21.10 -4.40 -11.37
C SER A 498 -20.05 -5.34 -12.01
N ASN A 499 -19.24 -4.94 -13.01
CA ASN A 499 -18.31 -5.86 -13.71
C ASN A 499 -16.82 -5.55 -13.43
N ALA A 500 -16.06 -6.61 -13.12
CA ALA A 500 -14.71 -6.53 -12.53
C ALA A 500 -13.56 -6.12 -13.48
N THR A 501 -13.79 -6.02 -14.79
CA THR A 501 -12.72 -5.83 -15.79
C THR A 501 -12.43 -4.37 -16.16
N ALA A 502 -13.39 -3.47 -15.97
CA ALA A 502 -13.27 -2.09 -16.46
C ALA A 502 -12.21 -1.20 -15.76
N PRO A 503 -12.00 -1.26 -14.42
CA PRO A 503 -11.03 -0.37 -13.75
C PRO A 503 -9.59 -0.52 -14.26
N MET A 504 -9.24 -1.69 -14.81
CA MET A 504 -7.91 -1.95 -15.34
C MET A 504 -7.61 -1.13 -16.61
N ALA A 505 -8.61 -0.82 -17.43
CA ALA A 505 -8.43 -0.06 -18.67
C ALA A 505 -8.08 1.42 -18.36
N ASP A 506 -8.73 2.01 -17.35
CA ASP A 506 -8.45 3.39 -16.92
C ASP A 506 -7.00 3.54 -16.43
N TYR A 507 -6.48 2.51 -15.73
CA TYR A 507 -5.15 2.52 -15.14
C TYR A 507 -4.02 2.50 -16.19
N VAL A 508 -4.27 2.05 -17.42
CA VAL A 508 -3.23 2.01 -18.49
C VAL A 508 -2.73 3.42 -18.86
N ASN A 509 -3.54 4.47 -18.66
CA ASN A 509 -3.13 5.86 -18.93
C ASN A 509 -1.88 6.28 -18.14
N ASP A 510 -1.67 5.70 -16.95
CA ASP A 510 -0.56 6.00 -16.07
C ASP A 510 0.75 5.26 -16.45
N VAL A 511 0.73 4.37 -17.46
CA VAL A 511 1.88 3.52 -17.85
C VAL A 511 3.13 4.34 -18.23
N MET A 512 2.94 5.51 -18.84
CA MET A 512 4.01 6.42 -19.27
C MET A 512 4.63 7.21 -18.10
N THR A 513 3.87 7.42 -17.03
CA THR A 513 4.21 8.37 -15.96
C THR A 513 4.65 7.69 -14.66
N VAL A 514 4.13 6.50 -14.37
CA VAL A 514 4.44 5.72 -13.16
C VAL A 514 5.93 5.39 -12.98
N PRO A 515 6.71 4.99 -14.00
CA PRO A 515 8.10 4.58 -13.81
C PRO A 515 8.96 5.67 -13.13
N ALA A 516 8.77 6.93 -13.53
CA ALA A 516 9.49 8.06 -12.94
C ALA A 516 9.08 8.34 -11.49
N SER A 517 7.82 8.11 -11.12
CA SER A 517 7.36 8.24 -9.72
C SER A 517 7.90 7.13 -8.84
N LEU A 518 7.89 5.87 -9.31
CA LEU A 518 8.53 4.76 -8.61
C LEU A 518 10.02 5.02 -8.38
N ALA A 519 10.71 5.53 -9.40
CA ALA A 519 12.13 5.85 -9.31
C ALA A 519 12.41 7.06 -8.39
N GLY A 520 11.45 7.98 -8.24
CA GLY A 520 11.58 9.23 -7.48
C GLY A 520 12.26 10.38 -8.26
N ILE A 521 12.55 10.16 -9.54
CA ILE A 521 13.30 11.07 -10.42
C ILE A 521 12.43 12.26 -10.88
N PRO A 522 13.03 13.43 -11.21
CA PRO A 522 12.27 14.58 -11.73
C PRO A 522 11.76 14.31 -13.15
N ALA A 523 10.56 14.84 -13.45
CA ALA A 523 9.87 14.64 -14.71
C ALA A 523 9.02 15.86 -15.09
N VAL A 524 9.00 16.26 -16.37
CA VAL A 524 8.21 17.40 -16.86
C VAL A 524 7.47 17.05 -18.14
N SER A 525 6.18 17.33 -18.18
CA SER A 525 5.37 17.31 -19.41
C SER A 525 5.38 18.68 -20.07
N VAL A 526 5.66 18.71 -21.37
CA VAL A 526 5.69 19.91 -22.22
C VAL A 526 4.71 19.69 -23.40
N PRO A 527 3.78 20.62 -23.69
CA PRO A 527 2.90 20.50 -24.85
C PRO A 527 3.72 20.64 -26.13
N PHE A 528 3.63 19.66 -27.04
CA PHE A 528 4.51 19.59 -28.21
C PHE A 528 3.77 19.59 -29.56
N SER A 529 2.70 18.80 -29.71
CA SER A 529 1.92 18.75 -30.95
C SER A 529 0.43 18.85 -30.67
N ARG A 530 -0.32 19.24 -31.69
CA ARG A 530 -1.77 19.03 -31.77
C ARG A 530 -2.10 17.88 -32.71
N VAL A 531 -3.29 17.31 -32.61
CA VAL A 531 -3.82 16.31 -33.55
C VAL A 531 -4.08 16.97 -34.91
N PRO A 532 -3.45 16.52 -36.02
CA PRO A 532 -3.67 17.13 -37.34
C PRO A 532 -5.10 16.98 -37.86
N SER A 533 -5.57 17.97 -38.63
CA SER A 533 -6.89 17.97 -39.27
C SER A 533 -7.17 16.76 -40.18
N ALA A 534 -6.13 16.10 -40.71
CA ALA A 534 -6.29 14.91 -41.56
C ALA A 534 -6.92 13.68 -40.86
N PHE A 535 -7.11 13.71 -39.53
CA PHE A 535 -7.81 12.66 -38.76
C PHE A 535 -9.20 13.12 -38.26
N GLN A 536 -9.78 14.16 -38.87
CA GLN A 536 -11.08 14.74 -38.46
C GLN A 536 -12.28 13.78 -38.60
N ASP A 537 -12.25 12.87 -39.58
CA ASP A 537 -13.41 12.08 -39.98
C ASP A 537 -13.77 10.95 -39.00
N GLU A 538 -12.79 10.35 -38.31
CA GLU A 538 -13.05 9.28 -37.32
C GLU A 538 -13.46 9.80 -35.93
N LEU A 539 -13.23 11.09 -35.64
CA LEU A 539 -13.45 11.70 -34.33
C LEU A 539 -14.61 12.70 -34.31
N GLY A 540 -15.43 12.76 -35.36
CA GLY A 540 -16.66 13.56 -35.37
C GLY A 540 -16.44 15.07 -35.30
N GLY A 541 -15.31 15.57 -35.83
CA GLY A 541 -15.03 17.00 -35.92
C GLY A 541 -14.36 17.65 -34.71
N PHE A 542 -13.89 16.89 -33.72
CA PHE A 542 -13.21 17.49 -32.55
C PHE A 542 -11.75 17.86 -32.82
N LEU A 543 -11.52 19.17 -32.73
CA LEU A 543 -10.33 19.95 -33.08
C LEU A 543 -9.06 19.57 -32.28
N ASP A 544 -7.92 19.51 -32.98
CA ASP A 544 -6.63 20.14 -32.57
C ASP A 544 -6.14 19.86 -31.12
N LEU A 545 -6.44 18.67 -30.57
CA LEU A 545 -6.19 18.36 -29.15
C LEU A 545 -4.68 18.31 -28.81
N PRO A 546 -4.27 18.77 -27.61
CA PRO A 546 -2.87 18.79 -27.22
C PRO A 546 -2.31 17.38 -26.95
N VAL A 547 -1.02 17.22 -27.26
CA VAL A 547 -0.21 16.05 -26.92
C VAL A 547 1.04 16.52 -26.16
N GLY A 548 1.18 16.06 -24.91
CA GLY A 548 2.33 16.30 -24.07
C GLY A 548 3.47 15.31 -24.31
N MET A 549 4.69 15.83 -24.36
CA MET A 549 5.94 15.08 -24.35
C MET A 549 6.62 15.21 -22.99
N GLN A 550 7.07 14.09 -22.45
CA GLN A 550 7.67 13.98 -21.13
C GLN A 550 9.19 13.87 -21.24
N LEU A 551 9.90 14.80 -20.57
CA LEU A 551 11.31 14.67 -20.28
C LEU A 551 11.51 14.14 -18.85
N LEU A 552 12.52 13.28 -18.67
CA LEU A 552 13.01 12.76 -17.39
C LEU A 552 14.50 13.09 -17.25
N ALA A 553 14.97 13.33 -16.02
CA ALA A 553 16.40 13.44 -15.71
C ALA A 553 16.75 12.61 -14.48
N GLN A 554 18.04 12.50 -14.13
CA GLN A 554 18.48 11.81 -12.92
C GLN A 554 17.89 12.44 -11.64
N TYR A 555 17.69 11.63 -10.60
CA TYR A 555 17.34 12.06 -9.25
C TYR A 555 18.18 13.27 -8.81
N GLY A 556 17.52 14.40 -8.58
CA GLY A 556 18.08 15.67 -8.11
C GLY A 556 18.62 16.61 -9.20
N ASP A 557 18.58 16.23 -10.47
CA ASP A 557 18.99 17.04 -11.64
C ASP A 557 17.82 17.86 -12.22
N ASP A 558 17.00 18.44 -11.32
CA ASP A 558 15.82 19.25 -11.63
C ASP A 558 16.15 20.43 -12.58
N GLU A 559 17.35 21.02 -12.45
CA GLU A 559 17.77 22.18 -13.22
C GLU A 559 18.08 21.83 -14.70
N THR A 560 18.83 20.75 -14.95
CA THR A 560 19.11 20.29 -16.32
C THR A 560 17.81 19.92 -17.03
N LEU A 561 16.88 19.28 -16.31
CA LEU A 561 15.57 18.93 -16.85
C LEU A 561 14.80 20.17 -17.34
N LEU A 562 14.66 21.19 -16.48
CA LEU A 562 13.94 22.42 -16.84
C LEU A 562 14.67 23.23 -17.92
N ARG A 563 16.01 23.13 -18.03
CA ARG A 563 16.79 23.76 -19.11
C ARG A 563 16.54 23.08 -20.47
N VAL A 564 16.50 21.75 -20.54
CA VAL A 564 16.18 21.05 -21.80
C VAL A 564 14.69 21.18 -22.15
N ALA A 565 13.80 21.26 -21.16
CA ALA A 565 12.38 21.49 -21.38
C ALA A 565 12.07 22.83 -22.07
N GLU A 566 12.85 23.89 -21.82
CA GLU A 566 12.73 25.17 -22.55
C GLU A 566 13.01 25.04 -24.04
N ALA A 567 13.90 24.13 -24.44
CA ALA A 567 14.22 23.86 -25.84
C ALA A 567 13.19 22.93 -26.52
N LEU A 568 12.49 22.10 -25.74
CA LEU A 568 11.42 21.23 -26.25
C LEU A 568 10.13 22.01 -26.58
N VAL A 569 9.90 23.19 -25.98
CA VAL A 569 8.75 24.04 -26.32
C VAL A 569 8.83 24.42 -27.80
N PRO A 570 7.83 24.07 -28.64
CA PRO A 570 7.85 24.45 -30.05
C PRO A 570 7.81 25.98 -30.19
N SER A 571 8.74 26.54 -30.95
CA SER A 571 8.66 27.95 -31.33
C SER A 571 7.44 28.16 -32.24
N SER A 572 6.80 29.34 -32.17
CA SER A 572 5.49 29.59 -32.80
C SER A 572 5.44 29.35 -34.32
N ALA A 573 6.58 29.36 -35.00
CA ALA A 573 6.70 29.01 -36.42
C ALA A 573 6.59 27.49 -36.70
N SER A 574 6.92 26.63 -35.74
CA SER A 574 6.87 25.16 -35.85
C SER A 574 5.51 24.53 -35.50
N ALA A 575 4.61 25.33 -34.92
CA ALA A 575 3.25 24.96 -34.57
C ALA A 575 2.25 25.07 -35.74
N ALA A 576 2.73 25.35 -36.96
CA ALA A 576 1.88 25.45 -38.15
C ALA A 576 1.27 24.08 -38.54
N PRO A 577 0.00 24.03 -38.98
CA PRO A 577 -0.58 22.81 -39.52
C PRO A 577 0.12 22.40 -40.82
N ILE A 578 0.34 21.10 -40.98
CA ILE A 578 1.11 20.52 -42.09
C ILE A 578 0.31 20.64 -43.39
N SER A 579 0.91 21.17 -44.45
CA SER A 579 0.38 21.02 -45.81
C SER A 579 0.81 19.67 -46.40
N ALA A 580 -0.12 18.97 -47.04
CA ALA A 580 0.16 17.69 -47.69
C ALA A 580 0.95 17.90 -48.99
N GLY A 581 2.29 17.94 -48.91
CA GLY A 581 3.11 18.27 -50.09
C GLY A 581 4.59 17.88 -50.11
N SER A 582 5.22 17.47 -49.00
CA SER A 582 6.67 17.17 -49.01
C SER A 582 7.07 15.90 -48.25
N PHE A 583 6.79 14.74 -48.83
CA PHE A 583 7.53 13.51 -48.55
C PHE A 583 8.49 13.20 -49.71
N GLY A 584 9.76 13.61 -49.55
CA GLY A 584 10.85 13.11 -50.37
C GLY A 584 11.17 11.67 -49.99
N SER A 585 11.17 10.77 -50.97
CA SER A 585 11.43 9.35 -50.77
C SER A 585 12.86 9.08 -50.33
N GLY A 586 13.07 8.56 -49.12
CA GLY A 586 14.39 8.12 -48.68
C GLY A 586 14.49 7.81 -47.20
N LEU A 587 14.01 6.64 -46.78
CA LEU A 587 14.47 5.88 -45.60
C LEU A 587 13.84 4.48 -45.66
N HIS A 588 14.66 3.44 -45.86
CA HIS A 588 14.20 2.04 -45.81
C HIS A 588 14.12 1.54 -44.35
N PRO A 589 13.17 0.65 -44.02
CA PRO A 589 13.04 0.11 -42.67
C PRO A 589 14.17 -0.86 -42.34
N ILE A 590 14.82 -0.67 -41.19
CA ILE A 590 15.81 -1.61 -40.65
C ILE A 590 15.07 -2.74 -39.92
N GLY A 591 15.12 -3.94 -40.50
CA GLY A 591 14.59 -5.16 -39.88
C GLY A 591 15.47 -5.68 -38.75
N SER A 592 14.87 -6.51 -37.90
CA SER A 592 15.52 -7.24 -36.82
C SER A 592 16.67 -8.13 -37.31
N ALA A 593 17.80 -8.11 -36.60
CA ALA A 593 18.91 -9.03 -36.83
C ALA A 593 19.46 -9.56 -35.50
N SER A 594 19.27 -10.86 -35.27
CA SER A 594 20.01 -11.65 -34.29
C SER A 594 21.06 -12.49 -35.03
N GLY A 595 22.22 -12.72 -34.40
CA GLY A 595 23.22 -13.67 -34.88
C GLY A 595 24.38 -13.07 -35.69
N ILE A 596 25.50 -12.81 -35.02
CA ILE A 596 26.80 -12.56 -35.66
C ILE A 596 27.52 -13.90 -35.84
N GLY A 597 27.85 -14.26 -37.08
CA GLY A 597 28.72 -15.39 -37.41
C GLY A 597 29.72 -15.00 -38.51
N ARG A 598 31.02 -15.11 -38.22
CA ARG A 598 32.11 -14.71 -39.14
C ARG A 598 32.30 -15.74 -40.27
N GLY A 599 32.57 -15.26 -41.49
CA GLY A 599 33.15 -16.08 -42.56
C GLY A 599 32.95 -15.56 -43.97
N THR A 600 34.03 -15.15 -44.64
CA THR A 600 34.11 -14.91 -46.09
C THR A 600 35.12 -15.90 -46.71
N PRO A 601 35.24 -16.02 -48.04
CA PRO A 601 34.18 -16.36 -49.00
C PRO A 601 34.63 -17.50 -49.95
N THR A 602 33.75 -18.11 -50.76
CA THR A 602 34.10 -18.63 -52.11
C THR A 602 32.88 -19.16 -52.91
N HIS A 603 32.81 -18.73 -54.17
CA HIS A 603 32.28 -19.39 -55.39
C HIS A 603 31.07 -20.37 -55.43
N ALA A 604 30.24 -20.09 -56.45
CA ALA A 604 29.65 -21.02 -57.45
C ALA A 604 28.20 -21.55 -57.32
N LEU A 605 27.37 -21.07 -58.28
CA LEU A 605 26.54 -21.82 -59.25
C LEU A 605 25.46 -22.84 -58.80
N GLY A 606 24.30 -22.76 -59.48
CA GLY A 606 23.27 -23.82 -59.56
C GLY A 606 21.90 -23.39 -58.98
N SER A 607 21.02 -22.75 -59.75
CA SER A 607 19.99 -23.37 -60.64
C SER A 607 18.84 -24.06 -59.90
N GLY A 608 17.60 -23.54 -60.06
CA GLY A 608 16.35 -24.05 -59.44
C GLY A 608 15.78 -25.32 -60.11
N PRO A 609 14.47 -25.44 -60.45
CA PRO A 609 13.34 -24.51 -60.26
C PRO A 609 12.00 -25.19 -59.82
N ALA A 610 10.85 -24.50 -59.99
CA ALA A 610 9.45 -24.99 -59.95
C ALA A 610 8.92 -25.46 -58.55
N ASN A 611 7.62 -25.45 -58.18
CA ASN A 611 6.34 -24.88 -58.67
C ASN A 611 5.33 -24.92 -57.47
N LEU A 612 4.11 -24.36 -57.46
CA LEU A 612 3.28 -23.67 -58.47
C LEU A 612 2.40 -22.56 -57.79
N MET A 613 1.73 -21.78 -58.64
CA MET A 613 0.89 -20.59 -58.48
C MET A 613 -0.61 -20.84 -58.12
N ALA A 614 -1.34 -19.73 -57.83
CA ALA A 614 -2.81 -19.50 -57.97
C ALA A 614 -3.76 -20.12 -56.90
N SER A 615 -4.91 -19.53 -56.53
CA SER A 615 -5.60 -18.23 -56.82
C SER A 615 -6.63 -17.94 -55.69
N LEU A 616 -6.72 -16.74 -55.09
CA LEU A 616 -7.54 -15.55 -55.45
C LEU A 616 -9.08 -15.72 -55.49
N GLY A 617 -9.79 -14.73 -54.87
CA GLY A 617 -11.24 -14.47 -54.97
C GLY A 617 -12.00 -14.64 -53.63
N SER A 618 -12.39 -13.65 -52.80
CA SER A 618 -12.95 -12.29 -52.93
C SER A 618 -14.50 -12.22 -52.86
N GLY A 619 -15.04 -11.48 -51.87
CA GLY A 619 -16.33 -10.77 -51.97
C GLY A 619 -17.43 -11.10 -50.94
N GLY A 620 -18.14 -10.07 -50.45
CA GLY A 620 -19.59 -10.20 -50.15
C GLY A 620 -20.11 -9.97 -48.72
N SER A 621 -20.22 -8.70 -48.33
CA SER A 621 -21.05 -8.07 -47.27
C SER A 621 -22.40 -8.70 -46.80
N ASN A 622 -22.72 -8.41 -45.53
CA ASN A 622 -24.05 -8.14 -44.91
C ASN A 622 -25.12 -9.26 -44.74
N SER A 623 -25.55 -9.50 -43.48
CA SER A 623 -26.83 -8.97 -42.92
C SER A 623 -27.21 -9.57 -41.54
N ASN A 624 -28.04 -8.85 -40.78
CA ASN A 624 -28.61 -9.28 -39.49
C ASN A 624 -29.82 -10.22 -39.66
N THR A 625 -30.04 -11.18 -38.75
CA THR A 625 -31.41 -11.52 -38.26
C THR A 625 -31.38 -12.36 -36.98
N THR A 626 -32.53 -12.45 -36.30
CA THR A 626 -32.67 -12.80 -34.88
C THR A 626 -33.44 -14.12 -34.64
N ALA A 627 -33.11 -14.80 -33.54
CA ALA A 627 -33.95 -15.72 -32.74
C ALA A 627 -34.48 -17.04 -33.36
N MET A 628 -34.17 -18.18 -32.70
CA MET A 628 -35.08 -18.81 -31.70
C MET A 628 -34.43 -20.02 -30.98
N ASN A 629 -35.00 -20.38 -29.83
CA ASN A 629 -34.54 -21.44 -28.93
C ASN A 629 -34.74 -22.87 -29.47
N THR A 630 -33.89 -23.81 -29.05
CA THR A 630 -34.33 -25.09 -28.47
C THR A 630 -33.22 -25.78 -27.65
N LEU A 631 -33.54 -26.09 -26.39
CA LEU A 631 -32.84 -27.07 -25.52
C LEU A 631 -33.26 -28.51 -25.95
N PRO A 632 -32.58 -29.63 -25.59
CA PRO A 632 -32.03 -29.87 -24.24
C PRO A 632 -30.77 -30.76 -24.05
N ILE A 633 -30.20 -30.64 -22.84
CA ILE A 633 -29.66 -31.69 -21.93
C ILE A 633 -28.94 -32.92 -22.52
N GLY A 634 -27.68 -33.16 -22.11
CA GLY A 634 -27.04 -34.49 -22.19
C GLY A 634 -25.56 -34.50 -21.80
N SER A 635 -25.21 -35.14 -20.68
CA SER A 635 -23.84 -35.25 -20.13
C SER A 635 -23.10 -36.52 -20.57
N SER A 636 -21.77 -36.48 -20.69
CA SER A 636 -20.85 -37.46 -20.04
C SER A 636 -19.34 -37.26 -20.34
N SER A 637 -18.57 -37.41 -19.26
CA SER A 637 -17.13 -37.70 -19.06
C SER A 637 -16.24 -38.26 -20.18
N GLY A 638 -14.94 -37.89 -20.14
CA GLY A 638 -13.85 -38.83 -20.50
C GLY A 638 -12.44 -38.25 -20.73
N GLY A 639 -11.48 -38.62 -19.88
CA GLY A 639 -10.07 -38.85 -20.30
C GLY A 639 -9.03 -37.73 -20.09
N LEU A 640 -8.24 -37.85 -19.01
CA LEU A 640 -6.89 -37.27 -18.89
C LEU A 640 -5.86 -38.40 -18.77
N ASN A 641 -4.78 -38.31 -19.53
CA ASN A 641 -3.52 -39.05 -19.40
C ASN A 641 -2.41 -38.00 -19.55
N GLN A 642 -1.19 -38.06 -19.02
CA GLN A 642 -0.45 -38.94 -18.10
C GLN A 642 1.00 -38.51 -18.35
N MET A 643 1.81 -38.17 -17.35
CA MET A 643 3.28 -38.17 -17.46
C MET A 643 3.93 -38.28 -16.08
N ASP A 644 4.93 -39.16 -15.99
CA ASP A 644 5.43 -39.74 -14.75
C ASP A 644 6.60 -38.98 -14.09
N ALA A 645 6.87 -39.35 -12.83
CA ALA A 645 8.00 -38.89 -12.04
C ALA A 645 9.16 -39.89 -12.03
N ALA A 646 10.39 -39.40 -12.23
CA ALA A 646 11.62 -39.97 -11.65
C ALA A 646 12.81 -39.02 -11.84
N GLY A 647 13.55 -38.69 -10.77
CA GLY A 647 14.88 -38.06 -10.94
C GLY A 647 15.34 -37.06 -9.88
N LEU A 648 15.45 -37.43 -8.60
CA LEU A 648 16.29 -36.70 -7.63
C LEU A 648 16.66 -37.59 -6.42
N ARG A 649 17.80 -38.28 -6.51
CA ARG A 649 18.34 -39.11 -5.42
C ARG A 649 19.86 -39.30 -5.51
N PHE A 650 20.66 -38.31 -5.12
CA PHE A 650 22.02 -38.52 -4.61
C PHE A 650 22.59 -37.30 -3.86
N MET A 651 23.65 -37.52 -3.08
CA MET A 651 24.44 -36.58 -2.25
C MET A 651 24.00 -36.41 -0.77
N LEU A 652 24.15 -37.49 0.00
CA LEU A 652 24.35 -37.42 1.46
C LEU A 652 25.79 -37.84 1.77
N GLY A 653 26.56 -36.93 2.39
CA GLY A 653 27.88 -37.21 2.95
C GLY A 653 27.86 -37.01 4.45
N SER A 654 28.22 -38.05 5.21
CA SER A 654 28.36 -37.98 6.68
C SER A 654 29.72 -37.39 7.07
N PRO A 655 29.81 -36.78 8.27
CA PRO A 655 30.92 -37.13 9.16
C PRO A 655 30.46 -37.50 10.59
N ALA A 656 31.39 -38.11 11.32
CA ALA A 656 31.21 -38.78 12.61
C ALA A 656 31.38 -37.82 13.83
N PRO A 657 31.22 -38.29 15.10
CA PRO A 657 30.91 -37.41 16.24
C PRO A 657 32.14 -36.77 16.93
N GLY A 658 31.93 -35.61 17.54
CA GLY A 658 32.93 -34.89 18.34
C GLY A 658 32.40 -34.36 19.68
N THR A 659 32.89 -34.97 20.76
CA THR A 659 33.10 -34.46 22.14
C THR A 659 32.24 -33.34 22.75
N SER A 660 31.78 -33.61 23.97
CA SER A 660 31.05 -32.74 24.90
C SER A 660 31.81 -31.52 25.45
N SER A 661 31.08 -30.44 25.76
CA SER A 661 31.45 -29.46 26.80
C SER A 661 30.21 -28.95 27.55
N ASN A 662 30.32 -28.79 28.88
CA ASN A 662 29.21 -28.58 29.81
C ASN A 662 28.41 -27.27 29.64
N ALA A 663 27.11 -27.35 29.88
CA ALA A 663 26.26 -26.24 30.33
C ALA A 663 25.31 -26.75 31.43
N GLY A 664 25.12 -25.95 32.49
CA GLY A 664 24.41 -26.37 33.71
C GLY A 664 22.89 -26.52 33.57
N PRO A 665 22.20 -27.08 34.59
CA PRO A 665 20.80 -27.46 34.48
C PRO A 665 19.86 -26.24 34.58
N ALA A 666 19.18 -25.91 33.49
CA ALA A 666 18.03 -25.02 33.49
C ALA A 666 16.73 -25.83 33.60
N ASN A 667 15.97 -25.62 34.68
CA ASN A 667 14.70 -26.31 34.93
C ASN A 667 13.68 -26.07 33.80
N PRO A 668 13.17 -27.10 33.12
CA PRO A 668 12.04 -26.95 32.22
C PRO A 668 10.73 -26.78 33.01
N LEU A 669 9.82 -25.95 32.49
CA LEU A 669 8.42 -25.92 32.94
C LEU A 669 7.83 -27.34 32.88
N ASN A 670 7.08 -27.73 33.91
CA ASN A 670 6.58 -29.10 34.06
C ASN A 670 5.41 -29.37 33.10
N ASN A 671 5.72 -29.75 31.86
CA ASN A 671 4.76 -29.98 30.76
C ASN A 671 3.65 -31.01 31.09
N ASN A 672 3.80 -31.83 32.14
CA ASN A 672 2.75 -32.76 32.59
C ASN A 672 1.53 -32.04 33.20
N ALA A 673 1.71 -30.88 33.83
CA ALA A 673 0.61 -30.15 34.47
C ALA A 673 -0.41 -29.60 33.46
N LEU A 674 0.09 -29.14 32.31
CA LEU A 674 -0.71 -28.58 31.21
C LEU A 674 -1.58 -29.68 30.55
N LEU A 675 -1.14 -30.94 30.59
CA LEU A 675 -1.98 -32.07 30.16
C LEU A 675 -3.07 -32.39 31.19
N GLN A 676 -2.73 -32.42 32.48
CA GLN A 676 -3.69 -32.76 33.54
C GLN A 676 -4.86 -31.78 33.61
N SER A 677 -4.62 -30.47 33.43
CA SER A 677 -5.69 -29.46 33.43
C SER A 677 -6.62 -29.53 32.21
N LEU A 678 -6.17 -30.12 31.10
CA LEU A 678 -6.95 -30.33 29.88
C LEU A 678 -7.68 -31.68 29.84
N THR A 679 -7.15 -32.73 30.50
CA THR A 679 -7.72 -34.09 30.44
C THR A 679 -8.47 -34.56 31.68
N GLY A 680 -8.46 -33.79 32.79
CA GLY A 680 -9.14 -34.15 34.02
C GLY A 680 -10.66 -33.97 33.96
N GLY A 681 -11.41 -35.08 33.85
CA GLY A 681 -12.86 -35.13 34.03
C GLY A 681 -13.22 -36.09 35.17
N GLY A 682 -13.65 -35.54 36.31
CA GLY A 682 -14.04 -36.31 37.49
C GLY A 682 -15.15 -35.60 38.25
N SER A 683 -16.38 -36.10 38.10
CA SER A 683 -17.57 -35.60 38.79
C SER A 683 -17.57 -36.05 40.26
N GLN A 684 -17.73 -35.12 41.20
CA GLN A 684 -18.25 -35.44 42.54
C GLN A 684 -19.47 -34.56 42.86
N SER A 685 -20.52 -35.22 43.34
CA SER A 685 -21.82 -34.66 43.66
C SER A 685 -21.93 -34.30 45.14
N ALA A 686 -22.50 -33.14 45.47
CA ALA A 686 -22.92 -32.79 46.83
C ALA A 686 -24.29 -32.07 46.85
N THR A 687 -25.34 -32.88 46.94
CA THR A 687 -26.62 -32.64 47.65
C THR A 687 -27.07 -31.22 48.03
N SER A 688 -28.13 -30.78 47.34
CA SER A 688 -29.41 -30.25 47.88
C SER A 688 -29.47 -29.40 49.17
N LEU A 689 -30.01 -28.18 49.01
CA LEU A 689 -31.04 -27.48 49.81
C LEU A 689 -31.27 -26.14 49.07
N GLY A 690 -32.47 -25.61 48.77
CA GLY A 690 -33.83 -25.97 49.14
C GLY A 690 -34.62 -24.67 49.38
N GLY A 691 -35.47 -24.24 48.44
CA GLY A 691 -36.25 -23.00 48.60
C GLY A 691 -36.80 -22.41 47.30
N SER A 692 -38.08 -22.64 47.02
CA SER A 692 -38.78 -22.05 45.88
C SER A 692 -39.61 -20.85 46.33
N THR A 693 -39.49 -19.70 45.65
CA THR A 693 -40.57 -18.70 45.52
C THR A 693 -40.49 -18.05 44.13
N ALA A 694 -41.61 -17.58 43.61
CA ALA A 694 -41.78 -17.25 42.19
C ALA A 694 -42.44 -15.88 41.95
N PHE A 695 -42.19 -15.33 40.75
CA PHE A 695 -42.87 -14.20 40.08
C PHE A 695 -42.99 -12.85 40.80
N ALA A 696 -42.42 -11.78 40.21
CA ALA A 696 -43.20 -10.80 39.43
C ALA A 696 -42.37 -9.60 38.88
N GLY A 697 -42.59 -9.25 37.60
CA GLY A 697 -42.82 -7.86 37.16
C GLY A 697 -41.67 -6.85 36.98
N GLY A 698 -41.30 -6.61 35.72
CA GLY A 698 -41.07 -5.23 35.21
C GLY A 698 -39.66 -4.63 35.31
N PRO A 699 -39.27 -3.70 34.40
CA PRO A 699 -37.88 -3.31 34.21
C PRO A 699 -37.48 -2.00 34.91
N ASN A 700 -36.20 -1.90 35.35
CA ASN A 700 -35.50 -0.62 35.36
C ASN A 700 -33.96 -0.76 35.39
N THR A 701 -33.29 -0.07 34.47
CA THR A 701 -31.84 -0.11 34.26
C THR A 701 -31.14 1.10 34.88
N THR A 702 -30.80 1.05 36.17
CA THR A 702 -30.04 2.15 36.85
C THR A 702 -29.11 1.70 37.99
N GLY A 703 -28.98 0.40 38.29
CA GLY A 703 -28.27 -0.07 39.50
C GLY A 703 -26.72 -0.05 39.48
N GLY A 704 -26.08 -0.09 38.30
CA GLY A 704 -24.63 -0.37 38.21
C GLY A 704 -23.70 0.76 38.69
N LEU A 705 -24.12 2.02 38.58
CA LEU A 705 -23.29 3.19 38.91
C LEU A 705 -23.25 3.48 40.42
N GLN A 706 -24.31 3.18 41.16
CA GLN A 706 -24.39 3.47 42.60
C GLN A 706 -23.44 2.59 43.43
N THR A 707 -23.28 1.32 43.05
CA THR A 707 -22.42 0.36 43.77
C THR A 707 -20.93 0.70 43.61
N ALA A 708 -20.51 1.15 42.42
CA ALA A 708 -19.13 1.60 42.18
C ALA A 708 -18.78 2.88 42.97
N LEU A 709 -19.73 3.83 43.07
CA LEU A 709 -19.56 5.06 43.86
C LEU A 709 -19.52 4.80 45.38
N ASN A 710 -20.28 3.83 45.87
CA ASN A 710 -20.28 3.48 47.30
C ASN A 710 -18.99 2.76 47.74
N LEU A 711 -18.37 1.96 46.86
CA LEU A 711 -17.06 1.35 47.12
C LEU A 711 -15.93 2.40 47.19
N ALA A 712 -15.97 3.43 46.35
CA ALA A 712 -14.98 4.51 46.36
C ALA A 712 -15.01 5.35 47.67
N ASN A 713 -16.20 5.55 48.26
CA ASN A 713 -16.36 6.36 49.48
C ASN A 713 -16.08 5.60 50.79
N ALA A 714 -15.96 4.27 50.76
CA ALA A 714 -15.71 3.47 51.97
C ALA A 714 -14.24 3.51 52.47
N HIS A 715 -13.29 4.01 51.67
CA HIS A 715 -11.87 4.07 52.01
C HIS A 715 -11.44 5.31 52.84
N ALA A 716 -12.38 6.11 53.34
CA ALA A 716 -12.09 7.34 54.08
C ALA A 716 -12.14 7.22 55.62
N ALA A 717 -12.26 6.01 56.21
CA ALA A 717 -12.45 5.86 57.65
C ALA A 717 -11.64 4.70 58.30
N ASN A 718 -10.70 5.10 59.16
CA ASN A 718 -10.07 4.34 60.26
C ASN A 718 -9.05 3.21 59.90
N PRO A 719 -7.73 3.47 59.94
CA PRO A 719 -6.67 2.54 59.50
C PRO A 719 -6.13 1.65 60.65
N ALA A 720 -7.00 0.96 61.40
CA ALA A 720 -6.58 0.08 62.49
C ALA A 720 -7.36 -1.23 62.52
N ALA A 721 -6.62 -2.35 62.51
CA ALA A 721 -7.08 -3.74 62.64
C ALA A 721 -7.90 -4.34 61.47
N TYR A 722 -7.21 -4.69 60.38
CA TYR A 722 -7.53 -5.89 59.58
C TYR A 722 -6.30 -6.82 59.54
N PRO A 723 -6.43 -8.16 59.42
CA PRO A 723 -5.35 -9.08 59.81
C PRO A 723 -4.10 -9.01 58.90
N GLN A 724 -2.97 -8.62 59.49
CA GLN A 724 -1.67 -8.37 58.84
C GLN A 724 -0.99 -9.58 58.14
N ARG A 725 -1.71 -10.66 57.84
CA ARG A 725 -1.17 -11.86 57.18
C ARG A 725 -1.66 -12.12 55.75
N LEU A 726 -2.69 -11.41 55.27
CA LEU A 726 -3.18 -11.52 53.89
C LEU A 726 -2.76 -10.33 53.00
N ALA A 727 -2.62 -9.12 53.56
CA ALA A 727 -2.28 -7.92 52.79
C ALA A 727 -0.94 -8.00 52.04
N ASN A 728 0.10 -8.60 52.67
CA ASN A 728 1.45 -8.63 52.11
C ASN A 728 1.60 -9.45 50.81
N SER A 729 0.65 -10.35 50.49
CA SER A 729 0.69 -11.15 49.24
C SER A 729 0.00 -10.48 48.06
N GLU A 730 -1.11 -9.79 48.28
CA GLU A 730 -1.88 -9.12 47.21
C GLU A 730 -1.20 -7.82 46.77
N GLU A 731 -0.72 -7.01 47.72
CA GLU A 731 0.04 -5.79 47.44
C GLU A 731 1.34 -6.10 46.63
N SER A 732 1.89 -7.32 46.81
CA SER A 732 3.01 -7.83 46.03
C SER A 732 2.67 -8.21 44.57
N ILE A 733 1.41 -8.48 44.20
CA ILE A 733 1.09 -8.83 42.79
C ILE A 733 0.69 -7.60 41.97
N TYR A 734 -0.03 -6.64 42.55
CA TYR A 734 -0.30 -5.37 41.88
C TYR A 734 0.99 -4.59 41.57
N SER A 735 1.96 -4.60 42.49
CA SER A 735 3.29 -4.02 42.25
C SER A 735 4.06 -4.75 41.14
N LEU A 736 3.98 -6.09 41.05
CA LEU A 736 4.55 -6.84 39.91
C LEU A 736 3.86 -6.50 38.58
N VAL A 737 2.54 -6.34 38.56
CA VAL A 737 1.81 -5.92 37.34
C VAL A 737 2.21 -4.50 36.92
N MET A 738 2.46 -3.58 37.86
CA MET A 738 2.97 -2.23 37.57
C MET A 738 4.42 -2.23 37.06
N GLU A 739 5.26 -3.19 37.44
CA GLU A 739 6.62 -3.33 36.87
C GLU A 739 6.64 -3.85 35.41
N LEU A 740 5.53 -4.37 34.85
CA LEU A 740 5.46 -4.72 33.42
C LEU A 740 5.68 -3.52 32.48
N TYR A 741 5.31 -2.31 32.95
CA TYR A 741 5.47 -1.06 32.22
C TYR A 741 6.95 -0.64 32.12
N ASN A 742 7.83 -1.20 32.96
CA ASN A 742 9.25 -0.90 33.05
C ASN A 742 10.08 -1.85 32.15
N PRO A 743 10.55 -1.43 30.95
CA PRO A 743 11.10 -2.36 29.96
C PRO A 743 12.31 -3.20 30.43
N PRO A 744 13.29 -2.68 31.22
CA PRO A 744 14.41 -3.47 31.72
C PRO A 744 14.00 -4.65 32.61
N ASN A 745 12.95 -4.49 33.42
CA ASN A 745 12.53 -5.51 34.40
C ASN A 745 11.54 -6.53 33.80
N ARG A 746 10.93 -6.20 32.65
CA ARG A 746 9.78 -6.89 32.08
C ARG A 746 9.97 -8.40 31.89
N GLU A 747 11.13 -8.87 31.43
CA GLU A 747 11.39 -10.31 31.26
C GLU A 747 11.35 -11.09 32.58
N GLN A 748 11.94 -10.51 33.64
CA GLN A 748 11.91 -11.08 34.99
C GLN A 748 10.50 -11.06 35.57
N VAL A 749 9.78 -9.95 35.41
CA VAL A 749 8.41 -9.77 35.90
C VAL A 749 7.44 -10.77 35.25
N LEU A 750 7.52 -10.94 33.91
CA LEU A 750 6.73 -11.95 33.18
C LEU A 750 7.02 -13.37 33.68
N SER A 751 8.28 -13.69 33.95
CA SER A 751 8.68 -14.97 34.54
C SER A 751 8.06 -15.17 35.93
N GLU A 752 8.12 -14.17 36.82
CA GLU A 752 7.56 -14.29 38.17
C GLU A 752 6.03 -14.36 38.19
N LEU A 753 5.34 -13.54 37.40
CA LEU A 753 3.88 -13.63 37.22
C LEU A 753 3.48 -14.99 36.63
N SER A 754 4.21 -15.49 35.62
CA SER A 754 3.98 -16.81 34.99
C SER A 754 4.12 -17.98 35.98
N LYS A 755 5.06 -17.90 36.94
CA LYS A 755 5.23 -18.88 38.03
C LYS A 755 4.13 -18.79 39.09
N LYS A 756 3.66 -17.59 39.40
CA LYS A 756 2.66 -17.32 40.44
C LYS A 756 1.21 -17.39 39.95
N ARG A 757 0.96 -17.60 38.66
CA ARG A 757 -0.37 -17.57 38.04
C ARG A 757 -1.44 -18.46 38.71
N ASP A 758 -1.02 -19.58 39.31
CA ASP A 758 -1.91 -20.54 39.96
C ASP A 758 -2.13 -20.23 41.47
N GLN A 759 -1.53 -19.16 41.98
CA GLN A 759 -1.61 -18.71 43.39
C GLN A 759 -2.57 -17.52 43.60
N PHE A 760 -3.08 -16.92 42.52
CA PHE A 760 -3.89 -15.70 42.55
C PHE A 760 -5.07 -15.83 41.58
N GLU A 761 -6.26 -16.08 42.13
CA GLU A 761 -7.48 -16.36 41.36
C GLU A 761 -7.89 -15.17 40.47
N ASP A 762 -7.86 -13.96 41.02
CA ASP A 762 -8.23 -12.72 40.33
C ASP A 762 -7.19 -12.20 39.31
N LEU A 763 -6.02 -12.83 39.18
CA LEU A 763 -4.95 -12.32 38.31
C LEU A 763 -5.41 -12.21 36.84
N ALA A 764 -6.33 -13.06 36.38
CA ALA A 764 -6.95 -12.93 35.06
C ALA A 764 -7.68 -11.57 34.88
N LEU A 765 -8.49 -11.19 35.87
CA LEU A 765 -9.25 -9.93 35.90
C LEU A 765 -8.31 -8.73 36.03
N VAL A 766 -7.27 -8.84 36.86
CA VAL A 766 -6.26 -7.78 37.03
C VAL A 766 -5.51 -7.54 35.72
N LEU A 767 -5.03 -8.58 35.03
CA LEU A 767 -4.30 -8.46 33.76
C LEU A 767 -5.18 -7.88 32.64
N TRP A 768 -6.46 -8.25 32.59
CA TRP A 768 -7.39 -7.76 31.56
C TRP A 768 -7.79 -6.30 31.77
N ASN A 769 -8.16 -5.93 33.00
CA ASN A 769 -8.72 -4.60 33.31
C ASN A 769 -7.64 -3.53 33.59
N SER A 770 -6.38 -3.92 33.82
CA SER A 770 -5.28 -2.97 34.02
C SER A 770 -4.90 -2.26 32.72
N TYR A 771 -4.95 -0.92 32.73
CA TYR A 771 -4.78 -0.06 31.56
C TYR A 771 -3.47 -0.31 30.79
N GLY A 772 -3.55 -1.03 29.66
CA GLY A 772 -2.42 -1.29 28.77
C GLY A 772 -1.59 -2.54 29.09
N VAL A 773 -1.91 -3.32 30.13
CA VAL A 773 -1.21 -4.59 30.42
C VAL A 773 -1.37 -5.58 29.26
N MET A 774 -2.59 -5.73 28.73
CA MET A 774 -2.83 -6.55 27.53
C MET A 774 -2.03 -6.08 26.30
N ALA A 775 -1.81 -4.77 26.15
CA ALA A 775 -0.99 -4.23 25.07
C ALA A 775 0.50 -4.58 25.26
N ILE A 776 1.01 -4.61 26.49
CA ILE A 776 2.37 -5.07 26.81
C ILE A 776 2.52 -6.58 26.53
N ILE A 777 1.56 -7.40 26.96
CA ILE A 777 1.56 -8.85 26.68
C ILE A 777 1.59 -9.11 25.16
N LEU A 778 0.77 -8.39 24.38
CA LEU A 778 0.77 -8.47 22.92
C LEU A 778 2.08 -7.93 22.31
N GLN A 779 2.66 -6.85 22.84
CA GLN A 779 3.96 -6.33 22.37
C GLN A 779 5.05 -7.42 22.48
N GLU A 780 5.08 -8.15 23.60
CA GLU A 780 6.04 -9.24 23.81
C GLU A 780 5.79 -10.42 22.87
N ILE A 781 4.53 -10.82 22.67
CA ILE A 781 4.14 -11.86 21.70
C ILE A 781 4.63 -11.51 20.28
N ILE A 782 4.37 -10.29 19.82
CA ILE A 782 4.71 -9.85 18.46
C ILE A 782 6.24 -9.62 18.31
N SER A 783 6.97 -9.39 19.42
CA SER A 783 8.41 -9.07 19.42
C SER A 783 9.28 -10.13 18.72
N VAL A 784 8.86 -11.39 18.67
CA VAL A 784 9.61 -12.49 18.04
C VAL A 784 9.14 -12.83 16.62
N TYR A 785 8.09 -12.18 16.08
CA TYR A 785 7.58 -12.47 14.73
C TYR A 785 8.66 -12.40 13.62
N PRO A 786 9.59 -11.43 13.61
CA PRO A 786 10.69 -11.40 12.63
C PRO A 786 11.64 -12.61 12.73
N LEU A 787 11.69 -13.27 13.89
CA LEU A 787 12.55 -14.42 14.16
C LEU A 787 11.88 -15.77 13.79
N LEU A 788 10.60 -15.77 13.42
CA LEU A 788 9.89 -17.01 13.04
C LEU A 788 10.30 -17.53 11.66
N HIS A 789 10.76 -16.63 10.77
CA HIS A 789 11.16 -16.93 9.39
C HIS A 789 12.68 -17.16 9.21
N SER A 790 13.48 -16.84 10.22
CA SER A 790 14.92 -17.14 10.26
C SER A 790 15.18 -18.26 11.27
N SER A 791 16.24 -19.05 11.11
CA SER A 791 16.63 -20.09 12.08
C SER A 791 17.30 -19.51 13.34
N ALA A 792 16.96 -18.27 13.71
CA ALA A 792 17.65 -17.46 14.72
C ALA A 792 16.86 -17.28 16.03
N LEU A 793 15.70 -17.92 16.18
CA LEU A 793 14.91 -17.85 17.42
C LEU A 793 15.68 -18.50 18.60
N SER A 794 16.14 -17.67 19.54
CA SER A 794 16.86 -18.14 20.72
C SER A 794 15.93 -18.79 21.76
N VAL A 795 16.49 -19.67 22.59
CA VAL A 795 15.77 -20.28 23.72
C VAL A 795 15.24 -19.21 24.69
N GLN A 796 16.01 -18.14 24.93
CA GLN A 796 15.60 -17.05 25.82
C GLN A 796 14.40 -16.27 25.25
N ALA A 797 14.43 -15.92 23.95
CA ALA A 797 13.32 -15.23 23.29
C ALA A 797 12.03 -16.09 23.30
N SER A 798 12.15 -17.39 23.02
CA SER A 798 11.06 -18.35 23.14
C SER A 798 10.49 -18.39 24.57
N ASN A 799 11.35 -18.53 25.60
CA ASN A 799 10.93 -18.58 27.00
C ASN A 799 10.21 -17.29 27.45
N ARG A 800 10.70 -16.10 27.05
CA ARG A 800 10.05 -14.81 27.37
C ARG A 800 8.62 -14.75 26.83
N VAL A 801 8.44 -15.16 25.56
CA VAL A 801 7.11 -15.19 24.93
C VAL A 801 6.22 -16.29 25.51
N CYS A 802 6.76 -17.47 25.83
CA CYS A 802 6.01 -18.51 26.54
C CYS A 802 5.48 -18.02 27.91
N ASN A 803 6.21 -17.18 28.64
CA ASN A 803 5.71 -16.56 29.87
C ASN A 803 4.57 -15.58 29.60
N ALA A 804 4.67 -14.73 28.58
CA ALA A 804 3.57 -13.84 28.16
C ALA A 804 2.33 -14.63 27.70
N LEU A 805 2.52 -15.73 26.97
CA LEU A 805 1.46 -16.64 26.55
C LEU A 805 0.82 -17.38 27.74
N ALA A 806 1.56 -17.72 28.79
CA ALA A 806 1.01 -18.33 29.99
C ALA A 806 0.08 -17.36 30.77
N LEU A 807 0.40 -16.07 30.79
CA LEU A 807 -0.49 -15.03 31.33
C LEU A 807 -1.73 -14.85 30.44
N LEU A 808 -1.55 -14.87 29.11
CA LEU A 808 -2.67 -14.83 28.18
C LEU A 808 -3.58 -16.07 28.30
N GLN A 809 -3.01 -17.24 28.61
CA GLN A 809 -3.77 -18.47 28.87
C GLN A 809 -4.67 -18.33 30.10
N LEU A 810 -4.22 -17.63 31.15
CA LEU A 810 -5.01 -17.35 32.35
C LEU A 810 -6.22 -16.46 32.01
N VAL A 811 -6.00 -15.39 31.25
CA VAL A 811 -7.08 -14.50 30.74
C VAL A 811 -8.06 -15.25 29.83
N ALA A 812 -7.59 -16.18 29.01
CA ALA A 812 -8.42 -17.05 28.18
C ALA A 812 -9.21 -18.11 28.99
N ALA A 813 -8.65 -18.57 30.12
CA ALA A 813 -9.28 -19.55 30.99
C ALA A 813 -10.41 -18.96 31.85
N HIS A 814 -10.33 -17.68 32.22
CA HIS A 814 -11.30 -17.04 33.11
C HIS A 814 -12.63 -16.68 32.40
N PRO A 815 -13.81 -16.95 33.00
CA PRO A 815 -15.11 -16.79 32.32
C PRO A 815 -15.37 -15.37 31.82
N ASP A 816 -15.15 -14.35 32.66
CA ASP A 816 -15.55 -12.96 32.37
C ASP A 816 -14.70 -12.27 31.31
N THR A 817 -13.50 -12.78 31.04
CA THR A 817 -12.53 -12.17 30.11
C THR A 817 -12.42 -12.96 28.80
N ARG A 818 -12.84 -14.22 28.76
CA ARG A 818 -12.71 -15.11 27.59
C ARG A 818 -13.45 -14.59 26.36
N LEU A 819 -14.72 -14.21 26.49
CA LEU A 819 -15.49 -13.70 25.34
C LEU A 819 -14.94 -12.34 24.88
N SER A 820 -14.58 -11.46 25.80
CA SER A 820 -13.95 -10.17 25.48
C SER A 820 -12.61 -10.33 24.73
N LEU A 821 -11.82 -11.36 25.09
CA LEU A 821 -10.58 -11.73 24.40
C LEU A 821 -10.85 -12.23 22.96
N ILE A 822 -11.94 -12.96 22.73
CA ILE A 822 -12.39 -13.38 21.39
C ILE A 822 -12.89 -12.20 20.56
N HIS A 823 -13.77 -11.35 21.12
CA HIS A 823 -14.29 -10.16 20.44
C HIS A 823 -13.18 -9.17 20.06
N ALA A 824 -12.12 -9.10 20.87
CA ALA A 824 -10.90 -8.35 20.57
C ALA A 824 -9.98 -9.01 19.50
N ASN A 825 -10.38 -10.16 18.93
CA ASN A 825 -9.63 -10.96 17.94
C ASN A 825 -8.22 -11.40 18.40
N ILE A 826 -7.96 -11.36 19.71
CA ILE A 826 -6.65 -11.67 20.29
C ILE A 826 -6.11 -13.08 19.97
N PRO A 827 -6.92 -14.15 19.82
CA PRO A 827 -6.42 -15.48 19.47
C PRO A 827 -5.67 -15.54 18.12
N GLN A 828 -5.94 -14.61 17.20
CA GLN A 828 -5.29 -14.58 15.88
C GLN A 828 -3.78 -14.25 15.96
N TYR A 829 -3.35 -13.53 17.02
CA TYR A 829 -1.92 -13.27 17.29
C TYR A 829 -1.11 -14.53 17.62
N LEU A 830 -1.76 -15.68 17.74
CA LEU A 830 -1.11 -16.98 17.98
C LEU A 830 -0.82 -17.74 16.68
N TYR A 831 -1.51 -17.41 15.59
CA TYR A 831 -1.44 -18.17 14.33
C TYR A 831 -0.05 -18.15 13.67
N PRO A 832 0.76 -17.06 13.74
CA PRO A 832 2.14 -17.08 13.27
C PRO A 832 3.03 -18.10 13.99
N PHE A 833 2.72 -18.49 15.23
CA PHE A 833 3.43 -19.57 15.91
C PHE A 833 2.98 -20.94 15.40
N LEU A 834 1.67 -21.12 15.23
CA LEU A 834 1.05 -22.36 14.75
C LEU A 834 1.47 -22.71 13.31
N SER A 835 1.74 -21.72 12.46
CA SER A 835 2.14 -21.94 11.06
C SER A 835 3.59 -22.44 10.90
N THR A 836 4.44 -22.25 11.93
CA THR A 836 5.88 -22.60 11.88
C THR A 836 6.12 -24.09 11.63
N THR A 837 7.10 -24.41 10.79
CA THR A 837 7.45 -25.79 10.39
C THR A 837 8.66 -26.36 11.12
N SER A 838 9.46 -25.52 11.79
CA SER A 838 10.65 -25.95 12.54
C SER A 838 10.29 -26.95 13.65
N LYS A 839 11.06 -28.04 13.77
CA LYS A 839 10.93 -29.05 14.86
C LYS A 839 11.84 -28.78 16.06
N SER A 840 12.59 -27.67 16.04
CA SER A 840 13.47 -27.32 17.16
C SER A 840 12.70 -26.85 18.39
N LYS A 841 13.23 -27.15 19.58
CA LYS A 841 12.58 -26.93 20.88
C LYS A 841 12.01 -25.50 21.09
N PRO A 842 12.68 -24.40 20.67
CA PRO A 842 12.12 -23.05 20.83
C PRO A 842 10.79 -22.82 20.09
N TYR A 843 10.62 -23.40 18.89
CA TYR A 843 9.41 -23.27 18.08
C TYR A 843 8.32 -24.21 18.59
N ASP A 844 8.70 -25.41 19.01
CA ASP A 844 7.75 -26.38 19.56
C ASP A 844 7.13 -25.90 20.88
N ASN A 845 7.94 -25.27 21.75
CA ASN A 845 7.46 -24.57 22.95
C ASN A 845 6.41 -23.49 22.60
N LEU A 846 6.70 -22.62 21.61
CA LEU A 846 5.77 -21.55 21.20
C LEU A 846 4.45 -22.11 20.64
N ARG A 847 4.52 -23.14 19.77
CA ARG A 847 3.33 -23.84 19.28
C ARG A 847 2.51 -24.42 20.43
N LEU A 848 3.17 -25.14 21.35
CA LEU A 848 2.50 -25.80 22.46
C LEU A 848 1.84 -24.80 23.42
N THR A 849 2.52 -23.72 23.81
CA THR A 849 1.92 -22.72 24.72
C THR A 849 0.77 -21.99 24.02
N SER A 850 0.89 -21.72 22.72
CA SER A 850 -0.19 -21.11 21.91
C SER A 850 -1.42 -22.02 21.80
N LEU A 851 -1.22 -23.32 21.57
CA LEU A 851 -2.30 -24.31 21.66
C LEU A 851 -2.87 -24.40 23.08
N GLY A 852 -2.06 -24.19 24.12
CA GLY A 852 -2.53 -24.08 25.51
C GLY A 852 -3.52 -22.93 25.74
N VAL A 853 -3.25 -21.75 25.16
CA VAL A 853 -4.19 -20.61 25.17
C VAL A 853 -5.49 -21.00 24.46
N ILE A 854 -5.42 -21.49 23.22
CA ILE A 854 -6.62 -21.85 22.44
C ILE A 854 -7.41 -22.97 23.12
N GLY A 855 -6.73 -23.97 23.69
CA GLY A 855 -7.31 -25.05 24.48
C GLY A 855 -8.06 -24.56 25.72
N ALA A 856 -7.58 -23.49 26.38
CA ALA A 856 -8.30 -22.85 27.48
C ALA A 856 -9.59 -22.14 27.00
N ILE A 857 -9.58 -21.57 25.79
CA ILE A 857 -10.75 -20.94 25.18
C ILE A 857 -11.82 -22.01 24.83
N VAL A 858 -11.47 -23.03 24.05
CA VAL A 858 -12.42 -24.07 23.58
C VAL A 858 -12.81 -25.10 24.66
N LYS A 859 -12.29 -24.97 25.89
CA LYS A 859 -12.73 -25.80 27.02
C LYS A 859 -14.16 -25.46 27.45
N ASN A 860 -14.62 -24.23 27.16
CA ASN A 860 -15.99 -23.79 27.35
C ASN A 860 -16.83 -24.11 26.10
N ASP A 861 -17.93 -24.84 26.29
CA ASP A 861 -18.79 -25.34 25.21
C ASP A 861 -19.80 -24.27 24.71
N SER A 862 -19.31 -23.04 24.47
CA SER A 862 -20.13 -21.94 23.92
C SER A 862 -20.09 -21.96 22.38
N PRO A 863 -21.25 -21.99 21.68
CA PRO A 863 -21.31 -21.97 20.22
C PRO A 863 -20.63 -20.74 19.59
N GLU A 864 -20.64 -19.60 20.28
CA GLU A 864 -19.98 -18.37 19.82
C GLU A 864 -18.46 -18.54 19.68
N ILE A 865 -17.85 -19.27 20.62
CA ILE A 865 -16.42 -19.60 20.60
C ILE A 865 -16.10 -20.49 19.40
N ILE A 866 -16.94 -21.50 19.16
CA ILE A 866 -16.75 -22.41 18.03
C ILE A 866 -16.89 -21.64 16.71
N HIS A 867 -17.97 -20.87 16.56
CA HIS A 867 -18.23 -20.03 15.39
C HIS A 867 -17.06 -19.10 15.06
N PHE A 868 -16.42 -18.46 16.06
CA PHE A 868 -15.20 -17.69 15.86
C PHE A 868 -14.08 -18.52 15.20
N PHE A 869 -13.78 -19.73 15.69
CA PHE A 869 -12.73 -20.58 15.10
C PHE A 869 -13.10 -21.20 13.75
N LEU A 870 -14.39 -21.29 13.41
CA LEU A 870 -14.85 -21.68 12.06
C LEU A 870 -14.68 -20.55 11.02
N GLN A 871 -14.69 -19.29 11.47
CA GLN A 871 -14.53 -18.10 10.63
C GLN A 871 -13.07 -17.69 10.41
N THR A 872 -12.09 -18.36 11.04
CA THR A 872 -10.66 -18.01 10.96
C THR A 872 -9.79 -19.13 10.38
N GLU A 873 -8.53 -18.81 10.08
CA GLU A 873 -7.52 -19.77 9.58
C GLU A 873 -7.08 -20.82 10.61
N PHE A 874 -7.70 -20.89 11.80
CA PHE A 874 -7.28 -21.82 12.84
C PHE A 874 -7.40 -23.29 12.42
N LEU A 875 -8.47 -23.68 11.74
CA LEU A 875 -8.72 -25.09 11.41
C LEU A 875 -7.64 -25.71 10.48
N PRO A 876 -7.25 -25.08 9.35
CA PRO A 876 -6.11 -25.55 8.55
C PRO A 876 -4.81 -25.66 9.35
N LEU A 877 -4.52 -24.69 10.22
CA LEU A 877 -3.31 -24.70 11.07
C LEU A 877 -3.36 -25.84 12.10
N CYS A 878 -4.53 -26.09 12.69
CA CYS A 878 -4.76 -27.17 13.65
C CYS A 878 -4.54 -28.54 13.00
N LEU A 879 -5.15 -28.79 11.84
CA LEU A 879 -4.99 -30.03 11.06
C LEU A 879 -3.52 -30.25 10.65
N LYS A 880 -2.82 -29.20 10.21
CA LYS A 880 -1.38 -29.28 9.90
C LYS A 880 -0.56 -29.69 11.13
N ILE A 881 -0.83 -29.13 12.32
CA ILE A 881 -0.11 -29.52 13.55
C ILE A 881 -0.44 -30.95 13.98
N MET A 882 -1.70 -31.39 13.82
CA MET A 882 -2.10 -32.78 14.07
C MET A 882 -1.28 -33.77 13.22
N GLU A 883 -0.94 -33.42 11.98
CA GLU A 883 -0.15 -34.25 11.09
C GLU A 883 1.37 -34.20 11.35
N ILE A 884 1.97 -33.01 11.48
CA ILE A 884 3.45 -32.84 11.48
C ILE A 884 4.08 -32.36 12.80
N GLY A 885 3.28 -32.05 13.83
CA GLY A 885 3.76 -31.55 15.13
C GLY A 885 4.50 -32.59 15.98
N SER A 886 5.07 -32.15 17.12
CA SER A 886 5.53 -33.08 18.16
C SER A 886 4.34 -33.85 18.76
N GLU A 887 4.57 -35.02 19.37
CA GLU A 887 3.50 -35.84 19.98
C GLU A 887 2.61 -35.01 20.92
N LEU A 888 3.22 -34.16 21.74
CA LEU A 888 2.53 -33.28 22.68
C LEU A 888 1.69 -32.21 21.97
N CYS A 889 2.21 -31.57 20.91
CA CYS A 889 1.43 -30.68 20.06
C CYS A 889 0.27 -31.41 19.37
N LYS A 890 0.49 -32.62 18.86
CA LYS A 890 -0.54 -33.46 18.22
C LYS A 890 -1.68 -33.77 19.18
N VAL A 891 -1.39 -34.19 20.41
CA VAL A 891 -2.40 -34.47 21.43
C VAL A 891 -3.27 -33.24 21.73
N VAL A 892 -2.66 -32.06 21.93
CA VAL A 892 -3.41 -30.83 22.25
C VAL A 892 -4.20 -30.32 21.03
N ALA A 893 -3.61 -30.33 19.83
CA ALA A 893 -4.30 -29.93 18.60
C ALA A 893 -5.49 -30.85 18.30
N THR A 894 -5.32 -32.17 18.40
CA THR A 894 -6.40 -33.14 18.19
C THR A 894 -7.51 -32.98 19.24
N PHE A 895 -7.17 -32.64 20.49
CA PHE A 895 -8.17 -32.34 21.52
C PHE A 895 -8.99 -31.09 21.18
N ILE A 896 -8.34 -30.01 20.72
CA ILE A 896 -9.02 -28.78 20.31
C ILE A 896 -9.90 -29.03 19.09
N PHE A 897 -9.39 -29.76 18.09
CA PHE A 897 -10.15 -30.17 16.91
C PHE A 897 -11.37 -31.00 17.29
N HIS A 898 -11.21 -31.99 18.17
CA HIS A 898 -12.31 -32.78 18.72
C HIS A 898 -13.34 -31.89 19.44
N LYS A 899 -12.91 -30.88 20.21
CA LYS A 899 -13.83 -29.95 20.90
C LYS A 899 -14.66 -29.14 19.91
N ILE A 900 -14.04 -28.61 18.84
CA ILE A 900 -14.76 -27.93 17.74
C ILE A 900 -15.73 -28.91 17.06
N LEU A 901 -15.30 -30.12 16.75
CA LEU A 901 -16.11 -31.16 16.11
C LEU A 901 -17.28 -31.66 17.00
N SER A 902 -17.18 -31.50 18.33
CA SER A 902 -18.21 -31.91 19.28
C SER A 902 -19.45 -31.01 19.23
N ASP A 903 -19.29 -29.75 18.79
CA ASP A 903 -20.39 -28.83 18.51
C ASP A 903 -21.09 -29.21 17.19
N ASP A 904 -22.38 -28.89 17.05
CA ASP A 904 -23.16 -29.23 15.86
C ASP A 904 -22.81 -28.34 14.65
N GLY A 905 -22.56 -27.04 14.87
CA GLY A 905 -22.08 -26.13 13.83
C GLY A 905 -20.67 -26.49 13.37
N GLY A 906 -19.81 -26.89 14.30
CA GLY A 906 -18.48 -27.43 14.03
C GLY A 906 -18.51 -28.74 13.23
N LEU A 907 -19.40 -29.68 13.56
CA LEU A 907 -19.60 -30.89 12.77
C LEU A 907 -20.08 -30.57 11.34
N MET A 908 -21.16 -29.78 11.21
CA MET A 908 -21.72 -29.40 9.91
C MET A 908 -20.69 -28.69 9.02
N PHE A 909 -19.89 -27.77 9.56
CA PHE A 909 -18.87 -27.06 8.79
C PHE A 909 -17.83 -27.99 8.14
N MET A 910 -17.54 -29.13 8.79
CA MET A 910 -16.61 -30.15 8.30
C MET A 910 -17.25 -31.10 7.28
N THR A 911 -18.52 -31.49 7.49
CA THR A 911 -19.19 -32.53 6.68
C THR A 911 -19.96 -31.98 5.49
N ASP A 912 -20.37 -30.71 5.49
CA ASP A 912 -21.23 -30.17 4.43
C ASP A 912 -20.50 -30.00 3.08
N HIS A 913 -19.18 -29.75 3.09
CA HIS A 913 -18.39 -29.65 1.87
C HIS A 913 -17.44 -30.86 1.70
N PRO A 914 -17.59 -31.67 0.63
CA PRO A 914 -16.79 -32.90 0.43
C PRO A 914 -15.27 -32.73 0.52
N HIS A 915 -14.72 -31.61 0.01
CA HIS A 915 -13.29 -31.34 0.06
C HIS A 915 -12.75 -31.11 1.49
N ARG A 916 -13.54 -30.49 2.38
CA ARG A 916 -13.17 -30.30 3.79
C ARG A 916 -13.16 -31.63 4.53
N PHE A 917 -14.23 -32.41 4.34
CA PHE A 917 -14.36 -33.75 4.91
C PHE A 917 -13.20 -34.66 4.49
N TYR A 918 -12.86 -34.67 3.20
CA TYR A 918 -11.72 -35.42 2.66
C TYR A 918 -10.39 -35.05 3.33
N ILE A 919 -10.09 -33.76 3.51
CA ILE A 919 -8.86 -33.31 4.20
C ILE A 919 -8.83 -33.79 5.66
N VAL A 920 -9.94 -33.67 6.39
CA VAL A 920 -10.04 -34.14 7.78
C VAL A 920 -9.79 -35.64 7.85
N GLN A 921 -10.41 -36.42 6.96
CA GLN A 921 -10.25 -37.86 6.90
C GLN A 921 -8.82 -38.28 6.55
N LEU A 922 -8.18 -37.61 5.58
CA LEU A 922 -6.80 -37.85 5.18
C LEU A 922 -5.83 -37.63 6.36
N VAL A 923 -5.95 -36.50 7.06
CA VAL A 923 -5.11 -36.20 8.24
C VAL A 923 -5.32 -37.24 9.34
N LEU A 924 -6.57 -37.61 9.65
CA LEU A 924 -6.84 -38.63 10.68
C LEU A 924 -6.32 -40.02 10.27
N SER A 925 -6.35 -40.39 8.98
CA SER A 925 -5.76 -41.63 8.46
C SER A 925 -4.24 -41.62 8.64
N ASN A 926 -3.57 -40.58 8.14
CA ASN A 926 -2.11 -40.42 8.26
C ASN A 926 -1.63 -40.49 9.71
N MET A 927 -2.44 -39.99 10.67
CA MET A 927 -2.16 -40.10 12.10
C MET A 927 -2.37 -41.51 12.66
N ILE A 928 -3.37 -42.27 12.19
CA ILE A 928 -3.57 -43.67 12.56
C ILE A 928 -2.40 -44.53 12.07
N ASP A 929 -1.98 -44.34 10.82
CA ASP A 929 -0.88 -45.11 10.22
C ASP A 929 0.44 -44.87 10.98
N GLN A 930 0.72 -43.62 11.37
CA GLN A 930 1.87 -43.27 12.24
C GLN A 930 1.78 -43.88 13.65
N LEU A 931 0.57 -44.11 14.17
CA LEU A 931 0.36 -44.72 15.50
C LEU A 931 0.58 -46.24 15.50
N VAL A 932 0.60 -46.89 14.33
CA VAL A 932 1.03 -48.29 14.17
C VAL A 932 2.53 -48.42 14.47
N GLU A 933 3.33 -47.45 14.01
CA GLU A 933 4.78 -47.43 14.20
C GLU A 933 5.21 -46.90 15.57
N ALA A 934 4.49 -45.91 16.12
CA ALA A 934 4.79 -45.26 17.39
C ALA A 934 3.56 -45.14 18.29
N THR A 935 3.38 -46.09 19.22
CA THR A 935 2.17 -46.20 20.04
C THR A 935 1.98 -45.04 21.02
N SER A 936 0.99 -44.16 20.77
CA SER A 936 0.51 -43.16 21.73
C SER A 936 -0.96 -43.38 22.10
N PRO A 937 -1.28 -44.08 23.20
CA PRO A 937 -2.66 -44.41 23.59
C PRO A 937 -3.56 -43.19 23.81
N ARG A 938 -2.98 -42.05 24.23
CA ARG A 938 -3.71 -40.79 24.44
C ARG A 938 -4.16 -40.17 23.12
N LEU A 939 -3.28 -40.14 22.12
CA LEU A 939 -3.60 -39.58 20.81
C LEU A 939 -4.64 -40.43 20.09
N LEU A 940 -4.45 -41.76 20.09
CA LEU A 940 -5.38 -42.75 19.55
C LEU A 940 -6.80 -42.59 20.14
N LYS A 941 -6.91 -42.38 21.45
CA LYS A 941 -8.20 -42.16 22.14
C LYS A 941 -8.95 -40.93 21.66
N ILE A 942 -8.26 -39.86 21.29
CA ILE A 942 -8.91 -38.64 20.78
C ILE A 942 -9.28 -38.82 19.31
N ILE A 943 -8.43 -39.44 18.49
CA ILE A 943 -8.72 -39.74 17.07
C ILE A 943 -9.96 -40.64 16.93
N VAL A 944 -10.08 -41.71 17.72
CA VAL A 944 -11.27 -42.59 17.69
C VAL A 944 -12.54 -41.82 18.08
N ARG A 945 -12.44 -40.84 19.00
CA ARG A 945 -13.58 -39.95 19.31
C ARG A 945 -13.91 -38.99 18.15
N CYS A 946 -12.92 -38.50 17.41
CA CYS A 946 -13.17 -37.72 16.19
C CYS A 946 -13.95 -38.53 15.15
N TYR A 947 -13.52 -39.77 14.86
CA TYR A 947 -14.28 -40.67 13.98
C TYR A 947 -15.69 -40.99 14.51
N LEU A 948 -15.82 -41.23 15.82
CA LEU A 948 -17.12 -41.51 16.45
C LEU A 948 -18.12 -40.34 16.34
N ARG A 949 -17.61 -39.10 16.32
CA ARG A 949 -18.40 -37.87 16.13
C ARG A 949 -18.67 -37.57 14.66
N LEU A 950 -17.70 -37.76 13.76
CA LEU A 950 -17.93 -37.69 12.31
C LEU A 950 -19.02 -38.67 11.87
N ALA A 951 -19.06 -39.87 12.47
CA ALA A 951 -20.10 -40.87 12.22
C ALA A 951 -21.51 -40.48 12.71
N ASP A 952 -21.71 -39.35 13.41
CA ASP A 952 -23.06 -38.83 13.68
C ASP A 952 -23.72 -38.33 12.39
N ASP A 953 -22.97 -37.63 11.53
CA ASP A 953 -23.45 -37.14 10.23
C ASP A 953 -23.66 -38.31 9.25
N ARG A 954 -24.79 -38.29 8.52
CA ARG A 954 -25.18 -39.39 7.61
C ARG A 954 -24.23 -39.53 6.41
N ARG A 955 -23.83 -38.42 5.78
CA ARG A 955 -22.95 -38.43 4.59
C ARG A 955 -21.56 -38.90 4.98
N ALA A 956 -21.04 -38.35 6.08
CA ALA A 956 -19.74 -38.74 6.63
C ALA A 956 -19.71 -40.22 7.05
N ARG A 957 -20.79 -40.74 7.64
CA ARG A 957 -20.92 -42.18 8.00
C ARG A 957 -20.88 -43.09 6.78
N GLU A 958 -21.53 -42.71 5.69
CA GLU A 958 -21.51 -43.46 4.42
C GLU A 958 -20.11 -43.52 3.81
N GLU A 959 -19.39 -42.41 3.79
CA GLU A 959 -17.99 -42.35 3.34
C GLU A 959 -17.04 -43.13 4.25
N LEU A 960 -17.19 -43.00 5.58
CA LEU A 960 -16.37 -43.73 6.54
C LEU A 960 -16.53 -45.26 6.41
N ARG A 961 -17.71 -45.78 6.03
CA ARG A 961 -17.84 -47.21 5.72
C ARG A 961 -16.88 -47.64 4.60
N GLN A 962 -16.86 -46.88 3.52
CA GLN A 962 -16.05 -47.16 2.33
C GLN A 962 -14.55 -46.87 2.53
N HIS A 963 -14.21 -45.94 3.42
CA HIS A 963 -12.86 -45.36 3.50
C HIS A 963 -12.27 -45.22 4.93
N LEU A 964 -12.75 -45.98 5.94
CA LEU A 964 -12.10 -46.09 7.26
C LEU A 964 -10.68 -46.70 7.12
N PRO A 965 -9.65 -46.21 7.83
CA PRO A 965 -8.31 -46.78 7.80
C PRO A 965 -8.31 -48.27 8.17
N GLU A 966 -7.51 -49.09 7.47
CA GLU A 966 -7.43 -50.54 7.71
C GLU A 966 -7.13 -50.91 9.18
N PRO A 967 -6.23 -50.21 9.91
CA PRO A 967 -5.96 -50.53 11.30
C PRO A 967 -7.18 -50.33 12.22
N LEU A 968 -8.16 -49.51 11.84
CA LEU A 968 -9.43 -49.34 12.57
C LEU A 968 -10.56 -50.26 12.07
N ARG A 969 -10.36 -51.00 10.98
CA ARG A 969 -11.31 -52.00 10.45
C ARG A 969 -11.08 -53.38 11.06
N ASN A 970 -9.82 -53.81 11.05
CA ASN A 970 -9.46 -55.14 11.52
C ASN A 970 -9.32 -55.12 13.05
N THR A 971 -9.90 -56.11 13.72
CA THR A 971 -9.89 -56.21 15.20
C THR A 971 -8.49 -56.37 15.81
N THR A 972 -7.45 -56.49 14.99
CA THR A 972 -6.02 -56.47 15.35
C THR A 972 -5.63 -55.31 16.26
N PHE A 973 -6.28 -54.14 16.14
CA PHE A 973 -5.99 -52.97 17.00
C PHE A 973 -6.45 -53.10 18.46
N PHE A 974 -7.27 -54.10 18.82
CA PHE A 974 -7.65 -54.35 20.22
C PHE A 974 -6.44 -54.64 21.12
N ASN A 975 -5.32 -55.07 20.54
CA ASN A 975 -4.08 -55.41 21.24
C ASN A 975 -3.12 -54.21 21.42
N VAL A 976 -3.43 -53.03 20.86
CA VAL A 976 -2.54 -51.85 20.88
C VAL A 976 -2.67 -51.03 22.16
N SER A 977 -3.77 -51.17 22.91
CA SER A 977 -3.99 -50.45 24.17
C SER A 977 -5.04 -51.13 25.05
N ASP A 978 -4.76 -51.25 26.35
CA ASP A 978 -5.67 -51.83 27.35
C ASP A 978 -6.64 -50.82 28.00
N ASP A 979 -6.70 -49.57 27.54
CA ASP A 979 -7.66 -48.59 28.06
C ASP A 979 -9.12 -49.04 27.78
N PRO A 980 -9.93 -49.37 28.82
CA PRO A 980 -11.30 -49.85 28.62
C PRO A 980 -12.22 -48.78 28.01
N THR A 981 -11.90 -47.49 28.21
CA THR A 981 -12.63 -46.37 27.58
C THR A 981 -12.42 -46.37 26.07
N LEU A 982 -11.19 -46.66 25.61
CA LEU A 982 -10.86 -46.70 24.19
C LEU A 982 -11.54 -47.89 23.52
N LYS A 983 -11.46 -49.08 24.14
CA LYS A 983 -12.19 -50.28 23.67
C LYS A 983 -13.70 -50.01 23.55
N ARG A 984 -14.30 -49.25 24.49
CA ARG A 984 -15.70 -48.81 24.41
C ARG A 984 -15.99 -47.85 23.25
N TYR A 985 -15.20 -46.78 23.06
CA TYR A 985 -15.42 -45.85 21.94
C TYR A 985 -15.24 -46.51 20.58
N PHE A 986 -14.27 -47.42 20.47
CA PHE A 986 -14.02 -48.19 19.24
C PHE A 986 -15.19 -49.13 18.92
N ALA A 987 -15.71 -49.86 19.91
CA ALA A 987 -16.91 -50.67 19.73
C ALA A 987 -18.14 -49.83 19.31
N GLN A 988 -18.32 -48.63 19.88
CA GLN A 988 -19.39 -47.71 19.48
C GLN A 988 -19.23 -47.20 18.05
N LEU A 989 -18.00 -46.94 17.59
CA LEU A 989 -17.72 -46.53 16.21
C LEU A 989 -18.07 -47.65 15.23
N LEU A 990 -17.62 -48.88 15.50
CA LEU A 990 -17.93 -50.04 14.65
C LEU A 990 -19.44 -50.32 14.61
N LEU A 991 -20.15 -50.19 15.73
CA LEU A 991 -21.62 -50.33 15.77
C LEU A 991 -22.31 -49.29 14.85
N LYS A 992 -22.02 -47.99 15.00
CA LYS A 992 -22.59 -46.94 14.12
C LYS A 992 -22.30 -47.17 12.64
N LEU A 993 -21.12 -47.71 12.31
CA LEU A 993 -20.76 -48.04 10.93
C LEU A 993 -21.46 -49.32 10.44
N SER A 994 -21.73 -50.29 11.32
CA SER A 994 -22.42 -51.55 10.99
C SER A 994 -23.95 -51.43 10.89
N ASP A 995 -24.56 -50.40 11.48
CA ASP A 995 -26.02 -50.22 11.49
C ASP A 995 -26.61 -50.04 10.08
N ASN A 996 -27.18 -51.12 9.55
CA ASN A 996 -28.05 -51.08 8.38
C ASN A 996 -29.34 -50.32 8.74
N VAL A 997 -29.44 -49.06 8.33
CA VAL A 997 -30.71 -48.34 8.35
C VAL A 997 -31.57 -48.86 7.18
N ALA A 998 -32.23 -49.98 7.42
CA ALA A 998 -33.46 -50.33 6.72
C ALA A 998 -34.64 -49.68 7.46
N SER A 999 -35.58 -49.11 6.70
CA SER A 999 -36.69 -48.22 7.15
C SER A 999 -36.25 -46.87 7.72
N SER A 1000 -36.88 -45.73 7.37
CA SER A 1000 -38.05 -45.50 6.49
C SER A 1000 -37.90 -44.19 5.73
#